data_AF-A0A8T1Z0M1-F1
#
_entry.id   AF-A0A8T1Z0M1-F1
#
_cell.length_a   1.000
_cell.length_b   1.000
_cell.length_c   1.000
_cell.angle_alpha   90.00
_cell.angle_beta   90.00
_cell.angle_gamma   90.00
#
_symmetry.space_group_name_H-M   'P 1'
#
loop_
_entity.id
_entity.type
_entity.pdbx_description
1 polymer ?
#
loop_
_entity_poly.entity_id
_entity_poly.type
_entity_poly.pdbx_seq_one_letter_code
_entity_poly.pdbx_strand_id
1 'polypeptide(L)'
;MRNVVVALRHHRRVSLLRRIVALRDDKTIDFKLGEYISRGKDNGLSRQTNTWVSPFCLQQRTYSTGFTSVHGGIPTAEYAKLRRESLETEFGHALGAYSSKSFSAVYRFGPFLALYRAAIISYHVVKLAFWQLFVQDMRKRAVKFRETLISLGPFYIKLGQALSTRPDILPSIYCQELSKLQDQIPPFPTTVAMRCIEEQLGAPVSKLFADISLKPVAAASLGQVYKAHLHSGQLVAVKVQRPGMSIILTRDALLFKMIGGQLKRFAKARKDLLVAVNEMVRHMFDEIDYVLEAKNAERFASLYSFDSGNEQINVNDGPRNKSRNHRAENIKVPKIYWKFTRTAVLTMEWIDGIKLTDEIKLKGASLDRRDLIDQGLSCSLKQLLEVGFFHADPHPGNLVATKEGSLVYFDFGMMGNIPRHYRVGLIQILVHFVNRDSLSLANDFLSLGFLPEGVDIQAVSNALRSSFGSTTRISQDFQGVMEQLYDVMYEFNFSLPPDYALVIRSLGSLEGTAKILDPEFKVIESAYPFVIGRLLADPSPDMRKILRELVICNDGSIRWNRLERLVAAISEQASATSGDSPEDKTLKKSSELKSFDMHSVVSATEDLLLFILSEKGQRVRVFLLQDIIRVVDIFLEEEALDLNTKKKQTINLKREERTMNRVSNGFKCLNEAVKLAPGMWISMLLRMSKKSEVHNYALDIVSALSTHFGHKSFAKVREEEISVMMEKVEKASSDSSPLNLSKLLITLTSDVTSRVSFGRKHSNDASMSDFKNQVRKITELVGGFPVSEYIPCLAWIDHIRGLYNKAEQVSKTFGDLMDKVVQEHLDSRDKPTMDLVDILLSLERQNKDGIEIRRSDIKFIILNMFLGGTTSTSSVLEWTMTELIRHPECMKKLQDEIRGDATKLNIYRSQEEVEDMKYLKAVIKEGLRLHPPFPVIVRQLTEDVKLKEYDIPAGPQVIINVWAIQRDIVTWGMNAEEFRPERHLDSPLDFRGTNFEFIPFGSGRRICPGIGFATALFEVTLANLVNRFNWRMDVRFSGDEYDLAEASGIEVGRKFPLIVFPSTA
;
A
#
# COMPACT_ATOMS: atom_id res chain seq x y z
N MET A 1 2.30 43.92 -12.71
CA MET A 1 3.06 43.25 -11.60
C MET A 1 4.41 43.89 -11.22
N ARG A 2 5.13 44.64 -12.08
CA ARG A 2 6.51 45.13 -11.81
C ARG A 2 6.74 45.75 -10.41
N ASN A 3 5.78 46.50 -9.88
CA ASN A 3 5.86 47.13 -8.54
C ASN A 3 6.04 46.12 -7.40
N VAL A 4 5.48 44.91 -7.49
CA VAL A 4 5.60 43.86 -6.46
C VAL A 4 7.03 43.32 -6.41
N VAL A 5 7.64 43.08 -7.56
CA VAL A 5 9.03 42.60 -7.67
C VAL A 5 10.02 43.68 -7.22
N VAL A 6 9.76 44.95 -7.54
CA VAL A 6 10.57 46.10 -7.07
C VAL A 6 10.47 46.28 -5.55
N ALA A 7 9.27 46.17 -4.97
CA ALA A 7 9.09 46.21 -3.51
C ALA A 7 9.85 45.08 -2.80
N LEU A 8 9.81 43.86 -3.34
CA LEU A 8 10.55 42.72 -2.80
C LEU A 8 12.08 42.88 -2.90
N ARG A 9 12.60 43.51 -3.97
CA ARG A 9 14.04 43.82 -4.07
C ARG A 9 14.51 44.81 -2.99
N HIS A 10 13.68 45.77 -2.58
CA HIS A 10 14.06 46.75 -1.54
C HIS A 10 14.14 46.16 -0.13
N HIS A 11 13.37 45.11 0.19
CA HIS A 11 13.30 44.58 1.55
C HIS A 11 14.58 43.90 2.08
N ARG A 12 15.59 43.66 1.23
CA ARG A 12 16.89 43.08 1.62
C ARG A 12 17.91 44.07 2.22
N ARG A 13 17.60 45.37 2.37
CA ARG A 13 18.57 46.40 2.84
C ARG A 13 18.25 47.13 4.15
N VAL A 14 17.17 46.79 4.87
CA VAL A 14 16.85 47.42 6.16
C VAL A 14 16.87 46.39 7.29
N SER A 15 18.06 46.08 7.80
CA SER A 15 18.30 45.17 8.93
C SER A 15 19.02 45.87 10.08
N LEU A 16 18.55 47.07 10.45
CA LEU A 16 19.21 47.93 11.45
C LEU A 16 18.19 48.79 12.22
N LEU A 17 17.50 48.19 13.19
CA LEU A 17 17.07 48.80 14.46
C LEU A 17 16.39 47.73 15.33
N ARG A 18 17.04 47.36 16.44
CA ARG A 18 16.54 46.42 17.45
C ARG A 18 16.71 47.08 18.82
N ARG A 19 15.71 46.90 19.70
CA ARG A 19 15.56 47.53 21.04
C ARG A 19 15.10 49.00 21.02
N ILE A 20 13.95 49.24 21.63
CA ILE A 20 13.82 50.16 22.79
C ILE A 20 12.62 49.70 23.63
N VAL A 21 12.79 49.72 24.96
CA VAL A 21 11.80 49.55 26.05
C VAL A 21 10.73 48.44 25.93
N ALA A 22 10.81 47.49 26.86
CA ALA A 22 9.64 46.87 27.46
C ALA A 22 9.48 47.44 28.88
N LEU A 23 8.25 47.74 29.32
CA LEU A 23 7.93 48.05 30.72
C LEU A 23 6.44 47.81 31.04
N ARG A 24 6.18 47.72 32.34
CA ARG A 24 4.94 47.46 33.09
C ARG A 24 3.87 48.60 32.97
N ASP A 25 2.64 48.51 33.51
CA ASP A 25 2.09 47.63 34.57
C ASP A 25 0.56 47.40 34.46
N ASP A 26 0.00 46.62 35.40
CA ASP A 26 -1.43 46.30 35.58
C ASP A 26 -2.39 47.47 35.87
N LYS A 27 -3.68 47.29 35.51
CA LYS A 27 -4.83 47.49 36.43
C LYS A 27 -6.20 47.06 35.89
N THR A 28 -6.94 46.33 36.73
CA THR A 28 -8.36 45.97 36.56
C THR A 28 -9.31 46.96 37.25
N ILE A 29 -10.46 47.26 36.64
CA ILE A 29 -11.68 47.74 37.32
C ILE A 29 -12.89 46.98 36.74
N ASP A 30 -13.82 46.57 37.62
CA ASP A 30 -15.04 45.81 37.33
C ASP A 30 -16.28 46.68 37.57
N PHE A 31 -17.34 46.54 36.76
CA PHE A 31 -18.67 47.10 37.07
C PHE A 31 -19.82 46.38 36.35
N LYS A 32 -21.03 46.47 36.92
CA LYS A 32 -22.13 45.50 36.76
C LYS A 32 -23.47 46.09 36.29
N LEU A 33 -24.26 45.18 35.70
CA LEU A 33 -25.75 45.13 35.63
C LEU A 33 -26.48 46.18 34.76
N GLY A 34 -27.69 45.82 34.31
CA GLY A 34 -28.58 46.73 33.57
C GLY A 34 -29.40 46.06 32.47
N GLU A 35 -30.14 45.01 32.83
CA GLU A 35 -31.16 44.33 32.03
C GLU A 35 -32.21 45.26 31.39
N TYR A 36 -32.75 44.86 30.24
CA TYR A 36 -34.20 44.88 29.99
C TYR A 36 -34.62 43.70 29.10
N ILE A 37 -35.82 43.15 29.31
CA ILE A 37 -36.15 41.76 28.93
C ILE A 37 -37.49 41.62 28.18
N SER A 38 -37.47 40.76 27.15
CA SER A 38 -38.63 40.16 26.44
C SER A 38 -39.41 41.08 25.47
N ARG A 39 -40.21 40.55 24.52
CA ARG A 39 -40.84 39.21 24.42
C ARG A 39 -41.11 38.78 22.97
N GLY A 40 -41.13 37.46 22.70
CA GLY A 40 -41.37 36.85 21.37
C GLY A 40 -40.10 36.21 20.79
N LYS A 41 -39.57 35.09 21.28
CA LYS A 41 -40.16 33.76 21.60
C LYS A 41 -40.76 33.03 20.38
N ASP A 42 -40.45 31.75 20.10
CA ASP A 42 -39.37 30.90 20.65
C ASP A 42 -39.16 29.57 19.87
N ASN A 43 -38.20 28.77 20.34
CA ASN A 43 -37.90 27.35 20.03
C ASN A 43 -37.16 27.09 18.69
N GLY A 44 -36.05 26.34 18.62
CA GLY A 44 -35.23 25.68 19.66
C GLY A 44 -34.49 24.47 19.06
N LEU A 45 -33.17 24.25 19.07
CA LEU A 45 -31.97 24.78 19.76
C LEU A 45 -31.56 24.05 21.08
N SER A 46 -30.63 23.08 20.98
CA SER A 46 -29.55 22.74 21.94
C SER A 46 -28.64 21.66 21.34
N ARG A 47 -27.29 21.65 21.35
CA ARG A 47 -26.20 22.53 21.85
C ARG A 47 -25.68 22.33 23.29
N GLN A 48 -24.46 21.79 23.40
CA GLN A 48 -23.40 22.10 24.39
C GLN A 48 -22.03 21.99 23.66
N THR A 49 -20.89 22.67 23.89
CA THR A 49 -20.35 23.70 24.84
C THR A 49 -19.46 23.24 26.02
N ASN A 50 -18.19 23.68 25.96
CA ASN A 50 -17.25 23.96 27.09
C ASN A 50 -16.58 22.73 27.79
N THR A 51 -15.39 22.81 28.40
CA THR A 51 -14.59 23.99 28.84
C THR A 51 -13.06 23.74 28.86
N TRP A 52 -12.28 24.80 28.58
CA TRP A 52 -10.92 25.19 29.03
C TRP A 52 -10.03 24.25 29.89
N VAL A 53 -8.72 24.22 29.60
CA VAL A 53 -7.58 24.76 30.43
C VAL A 53 -6.21 24.40 29.79
N SER A 54 -5.16 25.17 30.05
CA SER A 54 -3.76 24.96 29.60
C SER A 54 -2.79 25.06 30.79
N PRO A 55 -1.64 24.33 30.75
CA PRO A 55 -0.41 24.89 31.31
C PRO A 55 0.83 24.81 30.38
N PHE A 56 1.84 25.60 30.76
CA PHE A 56 3.00 26.04 29.97
C PHE A 56 4.20 25.06 29.94
N CYS A 57 5.03 25.21 28.89
CA CYS A 57 6.49 24.94 28.81
C CYS A 57 7.13 23.70 29.47
N LEU A 58 7.83 22.88 28.65
CA LEU A 58 9.31 22.73 28.70
C LEU A 58 9.87 21.90 27.52
N GLN A 59 11.20 21.96 27.32
CA GLN A 59 12.05 21.14 26.42
C GLN A 59 11.74 21.25 24.89
N GLN A 60 12.66 21.80 24.09
CA GLN A 60 13.93 21.24 23.60
C GLN A 60 13.79 20.18 22.47
N ARG A 61 14.55 20.44 21.38
CA ARG A 61 14.80 19.60 20.20
C ARG A 61 14.40 18.13 20.30
N THR A 62 13.37 17.74 19.56
CA THR A 62 13.12 16.34 19.15
C THR A 62 12.82 16.28 17.66
N TYR A 63 13.24 15.20 17.01
CA TYR A 63 12.92 14.93 15.60
C TYR A 63 11.48 14.41 15.49
N SER A 64 10.84 14.59 14.33
CA SER A 64 9.45 14.18 14.13
C SER A 64 9.25 12.67 14.25
N THR A 65 8.68 12.23 15.36
CA THR A 65 8.22 10.85 15.62
C THR A 65 6.72 10.70 15.34
N GLY A 66 6.24 11.35 14.27
CA GLY A 66 4.83 11.42 13.88
C GLY A 66 4.23 10.12 13.32
N PHE A 67 4.36 9.01 14.04
CA PHE A 67 3.71 7.74 13.72
C PHE A 67 2.30 7.69 14.32
N THR A 68 1.29 7.64 13.47
CA THR A 68 -0.04 7.17 13.88
C THR A 68 -0.01 5.64 13.97
N SER A 69 -0.39 5.11 15.13
CA SER A 69 -0.63 3.67 15.30
C SER A 69 -1.63 3.17 14.26
N VAL A 70 -1.46 1.93 13.80
CA VAL A 70 -2.46 1.20 12.99
C VAL A 70 -3.79 1.08 13.74
N HIS A 71 -3.79 1.30 15.06
CA HIS A 71 -4.95 1.21 15.93
C HIS A 71 -5.29 2.60 16.50
N GLY A 72 -6.47 3.12 16.14
CA GLY A 72 -7.04 4.38 16.65
C GLY A 72 -7.52 4.30 18.10
N GLY A 73 -6.73 3.69 18.98
CA GLY A 73 -7.04 3.48 20.39
C GLY A 73 -6.00 2.57 21.05
N ILE A 74 -5.24 3.14 21.99
CA ILE A 74 -4.17 2.51 22.80
C ILE A 74 -2.93 2.07 21.98
N PRO A 75 -1.70 2.49 22.34
CA PRO A 75 -0.48 1.96 21.74
C PRO A 75 -0.33 0.45 22.01
N THR A 76 0.03 -0.34 21.01
CA THR A 76 0.13 -1.80 21.15
C THR A 76 1.19 -2.24 22.17
N ALA A 77 2.22 -1.42 22.40
CA ALA A 77 3.20 -1.60 23.47
C ALA A 77 2.56 -1.49 24.87
N GLU A 78 1.54 -0.66 25.04
CA GLU A 78 0.76 -0.55 26.27
C GLU A 78 -0.17 -1.76 26.45
N TYR A 79 -0.78 -2.29 25.38
CA TYR A 79 -1.44 -3.60 25.44
C TYR A 79 -0.46 -4.72 25.80
N ALA A 80 0.73 -4.78 25.19
CA ALA A 80 1.75 -5.78 25.50
C ALA A 80 2.24 -5.68 26.95
N LYS A 81 2.28 -4.47 27.52
CA LYS A 81 2.56 -4.22 28.95
C LYS A 81 1.39 -4.68 29.84
N LEU A 82 0.15 -4.28 29.54
CA LEU A 82 -1.04 -4.68 30.30
C LEU A 82 -1.26 -6.19 30.25
N ARG A 83 -1.03 -6.83 29.10
CA ARG A 83 -1.07 -8.30 28.96
C ARG A 83 0.06 -8.97 29.73
N ARG A 84 1.27 -8.39 29.77
CA ARG A 84 2.37 -8.88 30.64
C ARG A 84 2.01 -8.80 32.13
N GLU A 85 1.40 -7.69 32.56
CA GLU A 85 0.94 -7.49 33.95
C GLU A 85 -0.25 -8.40 34.30
N SER A 86 -1.17 -8.63 33.35
CA SER A 86 -2.24 -9.64 33.43
C SER A 86 -1.64 -11.04 33.57
N LEU A 87 -0.64 -11.43 32.76
CA LEU A 87 -0.01 -12.74 32.82
C LEU A 87 0.78 -12.98 34.11
N GLU A 88 1.49 -11.97 34.67
CA GLU A 88 2.10 -12.10 35.99
C GLU A 88 1.05 -12.27 37.11
N THR A 89 -0.14 -11.67 36.95
CA THR A 89 -1.29 -11.80 37.86
C THR A 89 -2.02 -13.14 37.72
N GLU A 90 -2.33 -13.58 36.50
CA GLU A 90 -2.91 -14.88 36.13
C GLU A 90 -2.01 -16.02 36.63
N PHE A 91 -0.69 -15.92 36.46
CA PHE A 91 0.29 -16.85 37.02
C PHE A 91 0.30 -16.86 38.55
N GLY A 92 0.11 -15.70 39.19
CA GLY A 92 -0.13 -15.59 40.63
C GLY A 92 -1.39 -16.33 41.07
N HIS A 93 -2.49 -16.16 40.33
CA HIS A 93 -3.79 -16.76 40.63
C HIS A 93 -3.82 -18.27 40.37
N ALA A 94 -3.22 -18.76 39.29
CA ALA A 94 -3.10 -20.18 38.97
C ALA A 94 -2.31 -20.93 40.06
N LEU A 95 -1.15 -20.38 40.46
CA LEU A 95 -0.41 -20.88 41.62
C LEU A 95 -1.24 -20.79 42.91
N GLY A 96 -2.00 -19.72 43.12
CA GLY A 96 -2.88 -19.53 44.28
C GLY A 96 -4.00 -20.56 44.38
N ALA A 97 -4.67 -20.88 43.27
CA ALA A 97 -5.78 -21.82 43.21
C ALA A 97 -5.34 -23.28 43.48
N TYR A 98 -4.22 -23.71 42.88
CA TYR A 98 -3.62 -25.01 43.18
C TYR A 98 -2.97 -25.06 44.57
N SER A 99 -2.35 -23.95 45.01
CA SER A 99 -1.84 -23.79 46.38
C SER A 99 -2.93 -24.00 47.42
N SER A 100 -4.08 -23.33 47.30
CA SER A 100 -5.19 -23.36 48.27
C SER A 100 -5.56 -24.78 48.74
N LYS A 101 -5.74 -25.73 47.81
CA LYS A 101 -6.08 -27.12 48.14
C LYS A 101 -4.89 -27.97 48.63
N SER A 102 -3.66 -27.61 48.26
CA SER A 102 -2.45 -28.34 48.66
C SER A 102 -1.76 -27.79 49.92
N PHE A 103 -2.10 -26.57 50.36
CA PHE A 103 -1.39 -25.84 51.42
C PHE A 103 -1.42 -26.57 52.76
N SER A 104 -2.59 -27.13 53.11
CA SER A 104 -2.81 -27.90 54.34
C SER A 104 -1.93 -29.16 54.43
N ALA A 105 -1.76 -29.88 53.32
CA ALA A 105 -0.97 -31.11 53.29
C ALA A 105 0.55 -30.86 53.34
N VAL A 106 1.03 -29.79 52.70
CA VAL A 106 2.46 -29.49 52.60
C VAL A 106 3.06 -29.05 53.94
N TYR A 107 2.31 -28.33 54.78
CA TYR A 107 2.90 -27.65 55.94
C TYR A 107 3.34 -28.55 57.12
N ARG A 108 3.10 -29.87 57.09
CA ARG A 108 3.51 -30.79 58.17
C ARG A 108 4.93 -31.37 58.00
N PHE A 109 5.52 -31.32 56.79
CA PHE A 109 6.91 -31.73 56.50
C PHE A 109 7.60 -30.92 55.36
N GLY A 110 6.88 -30.00 54.71
CA GLY A 110 7.26 -29.40 53.43
C GLY A 110 8.56 -28.58 53.35
N PRO A 111 8.95 -27.74 54.35
CA PRO A 111 10.09 -26.84 54.19
C PRO A 111 11.41 -27.54 53.88
N PHE A 112 11.72 -28.62 54.61
CA PHE A 112 12.93 -29.41 54.39
C PHE A 112 12.91 -30.13 53.04
N LEU A 113 11.75 -30.65 52.60
CA LEU A 113 11.62 -31.33 51.31
C LEU A 113 11.74 -30.35 50.13
N ALA A 114 11.26 -29.12 50.29
CA ALA A 114 11.44 -28.04 49.33
C ALA A 114 12.90 -27.56 49.27
N LEU A 115 13.57 -27.38 50.42
CA LEU A 115 15.00 -27.03 50.50
C LEU A 115 15.89 -28.12 49.90
N TYR A 116 15.61 -29.41 50.19
CA TYR A 116 16.31 -30.54 49.58
C TYR A 116 16.15 -30.58 48.05
N ARG A 117 14.93 -30.36 47.55
CA ARG A 117 14.66 -30.25 46.11
C ARG A 117 15.39 -29.04 45.49
N ALA A 118 15.41 -27.90 46.17
CA ALA A 118 16.14 -26.71 45.74
C ALA A 118 17.66 -26.94 45.72
N ALA A 119 18.22 -27.69 46.68
CA ALA A 119 19.63 -28.07 46.72
C ALA A 119 20.01 -28.99 45.54
N ILE A 120 19.15 -29.97 45.20
CA ILE A 120 19.32 -30.80 44.00
C ILE A 120 19.30 -29.93 42.73
N ILE A 121 18.30 -29.06 42.56
CA ILE A 121 18.22 -28.15 41.40
C ILE A 121 19.48 -27.27 41.31
N SER A 122 19.92 -26.72 42.45
CA SER A 122 21.11 -25.86 42.53
C SER A 122 22.39 -26.64 42.18
N TYR A 123 22.54 -27.87 42.65
CA TYR A 123 23.65 -28.75 42.28
C TYR A 123 23.70 -28.99 40.76
N HIS A 124 22.56 -29.32 40.13
CA HIS A 124 22.50 -29.51 38.68
C HIS A 124 22.80 -28.23 37.89
N VAL A 125 22.33 -27.07 38.36
CA VAL A 125 22.60 -25.76 37.73
C VAL A 125 24.08 -25.38 37.86
N VAL A 126 24.68 -25.50 39.05
CA VAL A 126 26.11 -25.22 39.27
C VAL A 126 26.98 -26.19 38.47
N LYS A 127 26.60 -27.47 38.39
CA LYS A 127 27.28 -28.48 37.58
C LYS A 127 27.24 -28.15 36.08
N LEU A 128 26.11 -27.67 35.57
CA LEU A 128 25.99 -27.17 34.19
C LEU A 128 26.85 -25.92 33.94
N ALA A 129 26.81 -24.95 34.86
CA ALA A 129 27.57 -23.70 34.74
C ALA A 129 29.09 -23.96 34.77
N PHE A 130 29.56 -24.86 35.65
CA PHE A 130 30.95 -25.30 35.69
C PHE A 130 31.33 -26.03 34.40
N TRP A 131 30.50 -26.97 33.92
CA TRP A 131 30.73 -27.69 32.66
C TRP A 131 30.79 -26.76 31.44
N GLN A 132 30.04 -25.67 31.44
CA GLN A 132 30.05 -24.64 30.39
C GLN A 132 31.39 -23.89 30.29
N LEU A 133 32.17 -23.80 31.37
CA LEU A 133 33.51 -23.19 31.34
C LEU A 133 34.55 -24.07 30.63
N PHE A 134 34.42 -25.40 30.71
CA PHE A 134 35.39 -26.35 30.14
C PHE A 134 35.03 -26.87 28.75
N VAL A 135 33.75 -26.80 28.33
CA VAL A 135 33.30 -27.33 27.03
C VAL A 135 32.84 -26.20 26.10
N GLN A 136 33.75 -25.76 25.21
CA GLN A 136 33.44 -24.74 24.20
C GLN A 136 32.49 -25.22 23.08
N ASP A 137 32.42 -26.54 22.83
CA ASP A 137 31.52 -27.17 21.86
C ASP A 137 30.03 -27.00 22.27
N MET A 138 29.30 -26.19 21.48
CA MET A 138 27.88 -25.87 21.71
C MET A 138 26.98 -27.12 21.68
N ARG A 139 27.28 -28.09 20.81
CA ARG A 139 26.44 -29.28 20.60
C ARG A 139 26.55 -30.23 21.78
N LYS A 140 27.77 -30.43 22.30
CA LYS A 140 28.00 -31.20 23.54
C LYS A 140 27.34 -30.55 24.75
N ARG A 141 27.34 -29.20 24.86
CA ARG A 141 26.59 -28.51 25.93
C ARG A 141 25.07 -28.69 25.79
N ALA A 142 24.52 -28.61 24.58
CA ALA A 142 23.09 -28.80 24.32
C ALA A 142 22.60 -30.22 24.71
N VAL A 143 23.36 -31.26 24.35
CA VAL A 143 23.08 -32.65 24.78
C VAL A 143 23.12 -32.79 26.30
N LYS A 144 24.13 -32.20 26.97
CA LYS A 144 24.25 -32.25 28.44
C LYS A 144 23.12 -31.47 29.15
N PHE A 145 22.65 -30.39 28.55
CA PHE A 145 21.49 -29.63 29.04
C PHE A 145 20.21 -30.48 28.95
N ARG A 146 19.94 -31.10 27.80
CA ARG A 146 18.82 -32.03 27.60
C ARG A 146 18.83 -33.19 28.62
N GLU A 147 19.96 -33.85 28.80
CA GLU A 147 20.13 -34.91 29.82
C GLU A 147 19.83 -34.40 31.24
N THR A 148 20.25 -33.18 31.55
CA THR A 148 20.00 -32.58 32.86
C THR A 148 18.52 -32.31 33.09
N LEU A 149 17.79 -31.81 32.09
CA LEU A 149 16.33 -31.63 32.18
C LEU A 149 15.61 -32.97 32.40
N ILE A 150 16.03 -34.05 31.74
CA ILE A 150 15.51 -35.40 31.97
C ILE A 150 15.75 -35.83 33.43
N SER A 151 16.97 -35.65 33.96
CA SER A 151 17.30 -36.02 35.34
C SER A 151 16.56 -35.18 36.40
N LEU A 152 16.19 -33.95 36.07
CA LEU A 152 15.39 -33.09 36.95
C LEU A 152 13.90 -33.47 36.95
N GLY A 153 13.39 -34.10 35.89
CA GLY A 153 12.06 -34.71 35.83
C GLY A 153 10.98 -33.88 35.10
N PRO A 154 9.69 -34.26 35.19
CA PRO A 154 8.66 -33.86 34.23
C PRO A 154 8.48 -32.35 34.01
N PHE A 155 8.56 -31.53 35.05
CA PHE A 155 8.52 -30.05 34.94
C PHE A 155 9.60 -29.52 33.99
N TYR A 156 10.82 -30.03 34.14
CA TYR A 156 11.99 -29.61 33.38
C TYR A 156 12.03 -30.22 31.97
N ILE A 157 11.50 -31.44 31.80
CA ILE A 157 11.26 -32.03 30.47
C ILE A 157 10.29 -31.15 29.67
N LYS A 158 9.15 -30.76 30.26
CA LYS A 158 8.19 -29.85 29.62
C LYS A 158 8.75 -28.47 29.34
N LEU A 159 9.51 -27.89 30.29
CA LEU A 159 10.20 -26.63 30.06
C LEU A 159 11.17 -26.74 28.87
N GLY A 160 11.84 -27.89 28.70
CA GLY A 160 12.65 -28.19 27.52
C GLY A 160 11.84 -28.31 26.22
N GLN A 161 10.72 -29.05 26.24
CA GLN A 161 9.80 -29.17 25.09
C GLN A 161 9.22 -27.81 24.65
N ALA A 162 8.96 -26.90 25.58
CA ALA A 162 8.45 -25.56 25.28
C ALA A 162 9.57 -24.60 24.84
N LEU A 163 10.77 -24.69 25.43
CA LEU A 163 11.95 -23.96 24.96
C LEU A 163 12.49 -24.45 23.61
N SER A 164 12.18 -25.70 23.20
CA SER A 164 12.60 -26.24 21.89
C SER A 164 12.07 -25.46 20.69
N THR A 165 11.05 -24.61 20.89
CA THR A 165 10.45 -23.75 19.87
C THR A 165 10.65 -22.25 20.14
N ARG A 166 11.63 -21.88 20.98
CA ARG A 166 11.92 -20.48 21.35
C ARG A 166 13.40 -20.08 21.14
N PRO A 167 13.82 -19.88 19.87
CA PRO A 167 15.17 -19.44 19.56
C PRO A 167 15.46 -17.98 19.93
N ASP A 168 14.44 -17.17 20.22
CA ASP A 168 14.60 -15.85 20.84
C ASP A 168 15.27 -15.91 22.23
N ILE A 169 15.21 -17.09 22.87
CA ILE A 169 15.77 -17.39 24.19
C ILE A 169 17.02 -18.28 24.12
N LEU A 170 17.00 -19.35 23.31
CA LEU A 170 18.11 -20.32 23.21
C LEU A 170 18.70 -20.40 21.79
N PRO A 171 20.02 -20.59 21.62
CA PRO A 171 20.59 -20.86 20.31
C PRO A 171 19.89 -22.02 19.59
N SER A 172 19.76 -21.95 18.26
CA SER A 172 19.09 -22.96 17.43
C SER A 172 19.57 -24.41 17.68
N ILE A 173 20.88 -24.58 17.94
CA ILE A 173 21.50 -25.88 18.31
C ILE A 173 20.89 -26.47 19.59
N TYR A 174 20.55 -25.64 20.58
CA TYR A 174 19.86 -26.10 21.80
C TYR A 174 18.40 -26.43 21.49
N CYS A 175 17.71 -25.62 20.70
CA CYS A 175 16.33 -25.89 20.27
C CYS A 175 16.21 -27.26 19.56
N GLN A 176 17.13 -27.54 18.61
CA GLN A 176 17.21 -28.81 17.89
C GLN A 176 17.45 -30.01 18.81
N GLU A 177 18.37 -29.92 19.79
CA GLU A 177 18.59 -31.03 20.74
C GLU A 177 17.43 -31.21 21.73
N LEU A 178 16.73 -30.13 22.11
CA LEU A 178 15.57 -30.18 22.99
C LEU A 178 14.31 -30.74 22.32
N SER A 179 14.18 -30.66 20.99
CA SER A 179 13.06 -31.28 20.25
C SER A 179 12.94 -32.78 20.56
N LYS A 180 14.07 -33.46 20.77
CA LYS A 180 14.19 -34.89 21.14
C LYS A 180 13.63 -35.23 22.53
N LEU A 181 13.06 -34.26 23.26
CA LEU A 181 12.28 -34.49 24.47
C LEU A 181 10.79 -34.77 24.18
N GLN A 182 10.34 -34.64 22.93
CA GLN A 182 8.95 -34.87 22.52
C GLN A 182 8.62 -36.36 22.31
N ASP A 183 9.63 -37.24 22.28
CA ASP A 183 9.48 -38.70 22.14
C ASP A 183 8.86 -39.38 23.38
N GLN A 184 8.34 -40.59 23.19
CA GLN A 184 7.48 -41.28 24.16
C GLN A 184 8.16 -41.60 25.49
N ILE A 185 7.60 -41.08 26.58
CA ILE A 185 8.04 -41.34 27.97
C ILE A 185 7.47 -42.69 28.44
N PRO A 186 8.26 -43.57 29.09
CA PRO A 186 7.80 -44.89 29.49
C PRO A 186 6.52 -44.89 30.36
N PRO A 187 5.70 -45.95 30.25
CA PRO A 187 4.48 -46.12 31.03
C PRO A 187 4.78 -46.32 32.53
N PHE A 188 3.90 -45.78 33.39
CA PHE A 188 3.86 -46.12 34.81
C PHE A 188 3.00 -47.38 35.05
N PRO A 189 3.05 -48.02 36.24
CA PRO A 189 2.36 -49.30 36.47
C PRO A 189 0.83 -49.17 36.37
N THR A 190 0.21 -50.07 35.59
CA THR A 190 -1.25 -50.09 35.35
C THR A 190 -2.08 -50.22 36.62
N THR A 191 -1.59 -50.90 37.65
CA THR A 191 -2.26 -50.98 38.97
C THR A 191 -2.45 -49.62 39.64
N VAL A 192 -1.58 -48.66 39.37
CA VAL A 192 -1.69 -47.27 39.87
C VAL A 192 -2.62 -46.45 38.98
N ALA A 193 -2.65 -46.70 37.66
CA ALA A 193 -3.60 -46.08 36.75
C ALA A 193 -5.05 -46.49 37.07
N MET A 194 -5.31 -47.79 37.28
CA MET A 194 -6.64 -48.29 37.64
C MET A 194 -7.12 -47.69 38.97
N ARG A 195 -6.27 -47.66 40.01
CA ARG A 195 -6.63 -47.00 41.28
C ARG A 195 -6.95 -45.52 41.11
N CYS A 196 -6.22 -44.80 40.25
CA CYS A 196 -6.51 -43.39 39.95
C CYS A 196 -7.89 -43.21 39.28
N ILE A 197 -8.31 -44.13 38.41
CA ILE A 197 -9.68 -44.16 37.86
C ILE A 197 -10.71 -44.32 39.00
N GLU A 198 -10.50 -45.28 39.90
CA GLU A 198 -11.43 -45.57 41.00
C GLU A 198 -11.53 -44.40 42.01
N GLU A 199 -10.39 -43.81 42.37
CA GLU A 199 -10.30 -42.63 43.27
C GLU A 199 -10.96 -41.38 42.67
N GLN A 200 -10.87 -41.17 41.34
CA GLN A 200 -11.47 -40.00 40.68
C GLN A 200 -12.97 -40.18 40.38
N LEU A 201 -13.39 -41.39 40.00
CA LEU A 201 -14.78 -41.66 39.59
C LEU A 201 -15.66 -42.21 40.71
N GLY A 202 -15.08 -42.61 41.84
CA GLY A 202 -15.80 -42.98 43.07
C GLY A 202 -16.41 -44.40 43.07
N ALA A 203 -15.99 -45.26 42.14
CA ALA A 203 -16.46 -46.64 42.04
C ALA A 203 -15.36 -47.56 41.46
N PRO A 204 -15.40 -48.88 41.73
CA PRO A 204 -14.47 -49.83 41.13
C PRO A 204 -14.53 -49.85 39.60
N VAL A 205 -13.40 -50.10 38.92
CA VAL A 205 -13.33 -50.06 37.44
C VAL A 205 -14.36 -50.99 36.78
N SER A 206 -14.60 -52.16 37.38
CA SER A 206 -15.58 -53.18 36.93
C SER A 206 -17.06 -52.80 37.10
N LYS A 207 -17.36 -51.64 37.70
CA LYS A 207 -18.70 -51.03 37.74
C LYS A 207 -18.83 -49.78 36.85
N LEU A 208 -17.72 -49.33 36.26
CA LEU A 208 -17.65 -48.15 35.41
C LEU A 208 -17.58 -48.55 33.92
N PHE A 209 -16.86 -49.63 33.64
CA PHE A 209 -16.62 -50.17 32.30
C PHE A 209 -16.95 -51.67 32.25
N ALA A 210 -17.48 -52.12 31.12
CA ALA A 210 -17.72 -53.55 30.86
C ALA A 210 -16.39 -54.32 30.70
N ASP A 211 -15.41 -53.69 30.07
CA ASP A 211 -14.01 -54.13 30.02
C ASP A 211 -13.08 -52.93 29.86
N ILE A 212 -11.78 -53.14 30.17
CA ILE A 212 -10.70 -52.18 29.98
C ILE A 212 -9.40 -52.93 29.63
N SER A 213 -8.54 -52.33 28.80
CA SER A 213 -7.31 -52.94 28.34
C SER A 213 -6.29 -53.18 29.47
N LEU A 214 -5.79 -54.42 29.61
CA LEU A 214 -4.80 -54.80 30.64
C LEU A 214 -3.44 -54.07 30.52
N LYS A 215 -3.20 -53.42 29.36
CA LYS A 215 -2.03 -52.57 29.10
C LYS A 215 -2.53 -51.23 28.53
N PRO A 216 -1.81 -50.11 28.75
CA PRO A 216 -2.10 -48.86 28.06
C PRO A 216 -1.84 -49.02 26.56
N VAL A 217 -2.70 -48.42 25.74
CA VAL A 217 -2.59 -48.41 24.27
C VAL A 217 -1.67 -47.28 23.79
N ALA A 218 -1.57 -46.19 24.58
CA ALA A 218 -0.58 -45.14 24.38
C ALA A 218 -0.06 -44.61 25.74
N ALA A 219 1.17 -44.11 25.75
CA ALA A 219 1.76 -43.38 26.87
C ALA A 219 2.18 -41.97 26.38
N ALA A 220 1.76 -40.95 27.12
CA ALA A 220 2.00 -39.54 26.82
C ALA A 220 2.91 -38.90 27.89
N SER A 221 3.20 -37.60 27.71
CA SER A 221 3.99 -36.81 28.67
C SER A 221 3.37 -36.86 30.08
N LEU A 222 2.10 -36.48 30.20
CA LEU A 222 1.36 -36.38 31.46
C LEU A 222 0.59 -37.64 31.89
N GLY A 223 0.41 -38.64 31.01
CA GLY A 223 -0.56 -39.71 31.29
C GLY A 223 -0.45 -40.95 30.39
N GLN A 224 -1.47 -41.80 30.46
CA GLN A 224 -1.64 -43.05 29.70
C GLN A 224 -3.05 -43.14 29.13
N VAL A 225 -3.23 -43.74 27.97
CA VAL A 225 -4.55 -44.00 27.38
C VAL A 225 -4.85 -45.50 27.41
N TYR A 226 -6.00 -45.85 27.97
CA TYR A 226 -6.56 -47.20 27.97
C TYR A 226 -7.77 -47.27 27.03
N LYS A 227 -8.03 -48.44 26.42
CA LYS A 227 -9.23 -48.69 25.61
C LYS A 227 -10.23 -49.47 26.46
N ALA A 228 -11.50 -49.04 26.47
CA ALA A 228 -12.54 -49.62 27.32
C ALA A 228 -13.91 -49.58 26.63
N HIS A 229 -14.85 -50.41 27.09
CA HIS A 229 -16.27 -50.30 26.72
C HIS A 229 -17.08 -49.80 27.93
N LEU A 230 -17.95 -48.83 27.70
CA LEU A 230 -19.00 -48.47 28.66
C LEU A 230 -20.08 -49.56 28.69
N HIS A 231 -20.80 -49.67 29.81
CA HIS A 231 -21.97 -50.57 29.92
C HIS A 231 -23.12 -50.24 28.93
N SER A 232 -23.05 -49.10 28.24
CA SER A 232 -23.91 -48.73 27.10
C SER A 232 -23.48 -49.35 25.75
N GLY A 233 -22.43 -50.18 25.73
CA GLY A 233 -21.82 -50.73 24.51
C GLY A 233 -20.92 -49.75 23.75
N GLN A 234 -20.79 -48.51 24.23
CA GLN A 234 -19.97 -47.48 23.59
C GLN A 234 -18.48 -47.66 23.90
N LEU A 235 -17.67 -47.67 22.85
CA LEU A 235 -16.21 -47.82 22.93
C LEU A 235 -15.52 -46.46 23.19
N VAL A 236 -14.64 -46.42 24.19
CA VAL A 236 -14.03 -45.18 24.70
C VAL A 236 -12.53 -45.29 24.93
N ALA A 237 -11.84 -44.16 24.82
CA ALA A 237 -10.48 -43.93 25.26
C ALA A 237 -10.49 -43.27 26.65
N VAL A 238 -9.76 -43.84 27.61
CA VAL A 238 -9.64 -43.35 28.99
C VAL A 238 -8.19 -42.88 29.22
N LYS A 239 -7.98 -41.55 29.19
CA LYS A 239 -6.69 -40.88 29.42
C LYS A 239 -6.53 -40.63 30.93
N VAL A 240 -5.59 -41.30 31.58
CA VAL A 240 -5.31 -41.24 33.02
C VAL A 240 -4.01 -40.50 33.29
N GLN A 241 -4.04 -39.50 34.17
CA GLN A 241 -2.87 -38.69 34.53
C GLN A 241 -1.85 -39.50 35.38
N ARG A 242 -0.57 -39.14 35.29
CA ARG A 242 0.50 -39.67 36.17
C ARG A 242 0.20 -39.28 37.63
N PRO A 243 0.36 -40.19 38.61
CA PRO A 243 0.00 -39.93 40.00
C PRO A 243 0.82 -38.78 40.61
N GLY A 244 0.16 -37.89 41.35
CA GLY A 244 0.80 -36.77 42.05
C GLY A 244 1.35 -35.64 41.17
N MET A 245 1.03 -35.64 39.86
CA MET A 245 1.61 -34.70 38.88
C MET A 245 1.41 -33.23 39.27
N SER A 246 0.21 -32.86 39.71
CA SER A 246 -0.15 -31.51 40.16
C SER A 246 0.72 -31.02 41.34
N ILE A 247 1.00 -31.88 42.32
CA ILE A 247 1.84 -31.56 43.49
C ILE A 247 3.31 -31.35 43.07
N ILE A 248 3.82 -32.23 42.20
CA ILE A 248 5.20 -32.15 41.68
C ILE A 248 5.40 -30.86 40.87
N LEU A 249 4.49 -30.55 39.95
CA LEU A 249 4.53 -29.31 39.15
C LEU A 249 4.38 -28.08 40.05
N THR A 250 3.43 -28.05 40.99
CA THR A 250 3.22 -26.90 41.90
C THR A 250 4.48 -26.61 42.73
N ARG A 251 5.11 -27.64 43.29
CA ARG A 251 6.35 -27.48 44.08
C ARG A 251 7.50 -26.96 43.20
N ASP A 252 7.76 -27.60 42.07
CA ASP A 252 8.92 -27.27 41.24
C ASP A 252 8.73 -25.91 40.52
N ALA A 253 7.50 -25.54 40.15
CA ALA A 253 7.15 -24.21 39.66
C ALA A 253 7.30 -23.11 40.72
N LEU A 254 6.91 -23.39 41.98
CA LEU A 254 7.08 -22.45 43.09
C LEU A 254 8.58 -22.25 43.42
N LEU A 255 9.37 -23.32 43.42
CA LEU A 255 10.83 -23.23 43.54
C LEU A 255 11.45 -22.45 42.37
N PHE A 256 10.98 -22.67 41.13
CA PHE A 256 11.41 -21.89 39.97
C PHE A 256 11.09 -20.40 40.14
N LYS A 257 9.90 -20.05 40.63
CA LYS A 257 9.52 -18.65 40.92
C LYS A 257 10.42 -18.00 41.98
N MET A 258 10.73 -18.73 43.06
CA MET A 258 11.64 -18.26 44.12
C MET A 258 13.07 -18.04 43.61
N ILE A 259 13.61 -18.99 42.85
CA ILE A 259 14.97 -18.92 42.28
C ILE A 259 15.04 -17.82 41.20
N GLY A 260 14.07 -17.75 40.30
CA GLY A 260 13.98 -16.74 39.24
C GLY A 260 13.89 -15.30 39.77
N GLY A 261 13.19 -15.09 40.90
CA GLY A 261 13.14 -13.80 41.59
C GLY A 261 14.52 -13.31 42.08
N GLN A 262 15.40 -14.22 42.50
CA GLN A 262 16.79 -13.88 42.84
C GLN A 262 17.67 -13.75 41.58
N LEU A 263 17.46 -14.60 40.57
CA LEU A 263 18.19 -14.53 39.30
C LEU A 263 17.99 -13.17 38.60
N LYS A 264 16.79 -12.58 38.72
CA LYS A 264 16.42 -11.23 38.25
C LYS A 264 17.27 -10.08 38.84
N ARG A 265 18.02 -10.32 39.93
CA ARG A 265 18.96 -9.35 40.53
C ARG A 265 20.41 -9.52 40.05
N PHE A 266 20.83 -10.73 39.70
CA PHE A 266 22.23 -11.03 39.38
C PHE A 266 22.50 -11.18 37.88
N ALA A 267 21.51 -11.60 37.09
CA ALA A 267 21.66 -11.75 35.65
C ALA A 267 21.20 -10.49 34.91
N LYS A 268 22.04 -9.99 33.99
CA LYS A 268 21.67 -9.00 32.96
C LYS A 268 20.82 -9.65 31.84
N ALA A 269 19.96 -10.60 32.20
CA ALA A 269 19.16 -11.42 31.29
C ALA A 269 18.07 -10.58 30.63
N ARG A 270 17.70 -10.94 29.39
CA ARG A 270 16.54 -10.37 28.67
C ARG A 270 15.31 -10.46 29.56
N LYS A 271 14.63 -9.33 29.82
CA LYS A 271 13.48 -9.24 30.75
C LYS A 271 12.35 -10.20 30.36
N ASP A 272 12.27 -10.47 29.06
CA ASP A 272 11.28 -11.25 28.34
C ASP A 272 11.38 -12.75 28.63
N LEU A 273 12.55 -13.24 29.05
CA LEU A 273 12.75 -14.64 29.46
C LEU A 273 11.82 -15.03 30.62
N LEU A 274 11.59 -14.12 31.57
CA LEU A 274 10.71 -14.41 32.70
C LEU A 274 9.24 -14.49 32.27
N VAL A 275 8.82 -13.62 31.34
CA VAL A 275 7.46 -13.62 30.77
C VAL A 275 7.21 -14.90 29.98
N ALA A 276 8.18 -15.30 29.15
CA ALA A 276 8.14 -16.54 28.40
C ALA A 276 8.01 -17.77 29.30
N VAL A 277 8.79 -17.87 30.38
CA VAL A 277 8.70 -19.01 31.29
C VAL A 277 7.44 -18.99 32.14
N ASN A 278 6.94 -17.83 32.56
CA ASN A 278 5.65 -17.73 33.25
C ASN A 278 4.51 -18.31 32.37
N GLU A 279 4.47 -17.99 31.07
CA GLU A 279 3.44 -18.52 30.17
C GLU A 279 3.63 -20.01 29.87
N MET A 280 4.86 -20.48 29.68
CA MET A 280 5.14 -21.92 29.52
C MET A 280 4.68 -22.71 30.76
N VAL A 281 4.86 -22.16 31.97
CA VAL A 281 4.36 -22.78 33.21
C VAL A 281 2.84 -22.64 33.34
N ARG A 282 2.22 -21.55 32.89
CA ARG A 282 0.75 -21.39 32.84
C ARG A 282 0.12 -22.51 32.00
N HIS A 283 0.64 -22.75 30.79
CA HIS A 283 0.19 -23.87 29.96
C HIS A 283 0.45 -25.26 30.59
N MET A 284 1.53 -25.46 31.36
CA MET A 284 1.72 -26.71 32.11
C MET A 284 0.62 -26.96 33.16
N PHE A 285 -0.01 -25.90 33.71
CA PHE A 285 -1.15 -26.00 34.61
C PHE A 285 -2.48 -26.19 33.88
N ASP A 286 -2.65 -25.59 32.70
CA ASP A 286 -3.81 -25.83 31.83
C ASP A 286 -3.86 -27.31 31.38
N GLU A 287 -2.72 -27.85 30.93
CA GLU A 287 -2.63 -29.21 30.36
C GLU A 287 -2.78 -30.35 31.40
N ILE A 288 -2.67 -30.06 32.71
CA ILE A 288 -3.02 -31.03 33.77
C ILE A 288 -4.48 -30.98 34.21
N ASP A 289 -5.29 -30.02 33.75
CA ASP A 289 -6.72 -30.06 34.01
C ASP A 289 -7.45 -30.75 32.84
N TYR A 290 -7.70 -32.05 33.00
CA TYR A 290 -8.44 -32.84 32.02
C TYR A 290 -9.93 -32.42 31.89
N VAL A 291 -10.46 -31.57 32.79
CA VAL A 291 -11.76 -30.89 32.59
C VAL A 291 -11.62 -29.68 31.66
N LEU A 292 -10.46 -29.03 31.62
CA LEU A 292 -10.17 -27.94 30.67
C LEU A 292 -9.87 -28.50 29.27
N GLU A 293 -9.08 -29.58 29.17
CA GLU A 293 -8.87 -30.29 27.89
C GLU A 293 -10.20 -30.73 27.26
N ALA A 294 -11.12 -31.28 28.06
CA ALA A 294 -12.45 -31.68 27.62
C ALA A 294 -13.29 -30.49 27.09
N LYS A 295 -13.30 -29.35 27.80
CA LYS A 295 -14.00 -28.13 27.34
C LYS A 295 -13.37 -27.57 26.06
N ASN A 296 -12.05 -27.64 25.95
CA ASN A 296 -11.32 -27.24 24.75
C ASN A 296 -11.69 -28.10 23.54
N ALA A 297 -11.82 -29.42 23.73
CA ALA A 297 -12.26 -30.35 22.68
C ALA A 297 -13.68 -30.04 22.19
N GLU A 298 -14.65 -29.87 23.10
CA GLU A 298 -16.03 -29.51 22.73
C GLU A 298 -16.11 -28.13 22.06
N ARG A 299 -15.35 -27.14 22.55
CA ARG A 299 -15.26 -25.83 21.92
C ARG A 299 -14.65 -25.91 20.51
N PHE A 300 -13.60 -26.71 20.31
CA PHE A 300 -13.00 -26.95 18.99
C PHE A 300 -14.00 -27.60 18.04
N ALA A 301 -14.71 -28.63 18.50
CA ALA A 301 -15.77 -29.29 17.74
C ALA A 301 -16.85 -28.29 17.28
N SER A 302 -17.36 -27.46 18.20
CA SER A 302 -18.40 -26.45 17.91
C SER A 302 -18.00 -25.35 16.91
N LEU A 303 -16.70 -25.17 16.65
CA LEU A 303 -16.16 -24.14 15.75
C LEU A 303 -15.64 -24.70 14.42
N TYR A 304 -15.23 -25.98 14.40
CA TYR A 304 -14.45 -26.54 13.30
C TYR A 304 -14.91 -27.92 12.80
N SER A 305 -15.78 -28.65 13.51
CA SER A 305 -16.36 -29.90 13.01
C SER A 305 -17.74 -29.68 12.38
N PHE A 306 -18.03 -30.40 11.31
CA PHE A 306 -19.29 -30.30 10.57
C PHE A 306 -20.26 -31.42 10.98
N ASP A 307 -21.20 -31.13 11.88
CA ASP A 307 -22.19 -32.12 12.35
C ASP A 307 -23.44 -32.11 11.46
N SER A 308 -23.65 -33.20 10.71
CA SER A 308 -24.77 -33.35 9.76
C SER A 308 -26.12 -33.67 10.42
N GLY A 309 -26.22 -33.57 11.75
CA GLY A 309 -27.37 -34.08 12.52
C GLY A 309 -28.35 -33.05 13.10
N ASN A 310 -28.11 -31.74 12.98
CA ASN A 310 -28.74 -30.76 13.89
C ASN A 310 -29.45 -29.55 13.25
N GLU A 311 -29.84 -29.62 11.97
CA GLU A 311 -30.90 -28.75 11.45
C GLU A 311 -32.28 -29.31 11.85
N GLN A 312 -32.99 -28.57 12.72
CA GLN A 312 -34.43 -28.83 12.92
C GLN A 312 -35.19 -28.50 11.65
N ILE A 313 -35.91 -29.49 11.10
CA ILE A 313 -36.61 -29.36 9.83
C ILE A 313 -37.75 -28.32 9.97
N ASN A 314 -37.53 -27.12 9.43
CA ASN A 314 -38.62 -26.21 9.11
C ASN A 314 -39.40 -26.80 7.91
N VAL A 315 -40.53 -27.43 8.19
CA VAL A 315 -41.29 -28.31 7.27
C VAL A 315 -41.88 -27.58 6.04
N ASN A 316 -41.72 -26.27 5.92
CA ASN A 316 -42.43 -25.43 4.94
C ASN A 316 -41.68 -25.10 3.65
N ASP A 317 -40.38 -25.41 3.53
CA ASP A 317 -39.66 -25.26 2.25
C ASP A 317 -39.66 -26.57 1.43
N GLY A 318 -40.11 -26.46 0.18
CA GLY A 318 -40.37 -27.60 -0.70
C GLY A 318 -39.09 -28.26 -1.27
N PRO A 319 -39.20 -29.47 -1.84
CA PRO A 319 -38.06 -30.25 -2.30
C PRO A 319 -37.41 -29.67 -3.58
N ARG A 320 -36.54 -28.67 -3.42
CA ARG A 320 -35.64 -28.17 -4.47
C ARG A 320 -34.18 -28.23 -4.02
N ASN A 321 -33.33 -28.75 -4.90
CA ASN A 321 -31.87 -28.69 -4.83
C ASN A 321 -31.21 -29.17 -3.53
N LYS A 322 -31.37 -30.46 -3.19
CA LYS A 322 -30.33 -31.21 -2.44
C LYS A 322 -29.09 -31.38 -3.32
N SER A 323 -28.33 -30.29 -3.49
CA SER A 323 -27.12 -30.25 -4.31
C SER A 323 -26.00 -31.09 -3.69
N ARG A 324 -25.12 -31.64 -4.52
CA ARG A 324 -24.02 -32.56 -4.11
C ARG A 324 -22.79 -31.83 -3.54
N ASN A 325 -22.85 -30.52 -3.35
CA ASN A 325 -21.68 -29.63 -3.25
C ASN A 325 -21.12 -29.43 -1.83
N HIS A 326 -21.47 -30.27 -0.86
CA HIS A 326 -21.03 -30.14 0.55
C HIS A 326 -20.30 -31.41 1.02
N ARG A 327 -19.03 -31.56 0.60
CA ARG A 327 -18.09 -32.59 1.06
C ARG A 327 -16.80 -32.03 1.70
N ALA A 328 -16.70 -30.71 1.84
CA ALA A 328 -15.53 -30.02 2.37
C ALA A 328 -15.65 -29.72 3.88
N GLU A 329 -14.51 -29.71 4.58
CA GLU A 329 -14.37 -29.59 6.06
C GLU A 329 -14.81 -30.83 6.89
N ASN A 330 -14.37 -32.03 6.48
CA ASN A 330 -14.48 -33.30 7.23
C ASN A 330 -13.58 -33.39 8.50
N ILE A 331 -13.54 -32.35 9.33
CA ILE A 331 -12.80 -32.37 10.61
C ILE A 331 -13.63 -33.06 11.69
N LYS A 332 -13.08 -34.08 12.36
CA LYS A 332 -13.74 -34.80 13.46
C LYS A 332 -13.00 -34.63 14.80
N VAL A 333 -13.77 -34.57 15.88
CA VAL A 333 -13.30 -34.53 17.28
C VAL A 333 -13.98 -35.67 18.06
N PRO A 334 -13.28 -36.38 18.96
CA PRO A 334 -13.90 -37.36 19.85
C PRO A 334 -14.96 -36.75 20.78
N LYS A 335 -16.15 -37.36 20.85
CA LYS A 335 -17.17 -36.96 21.82
C LYS A 335 -16.70 -37.19 23.26
N ILE A 336 -16.90 -36.19 24.14
CA ILE A 336 -16.54 -36.27 25.57
C ILE A 336 -17.63 -36.97 26.38
N TYR A 337 -17.23 -37.84 27.31
CA TYR A 337 -18.14 -38.57 28.21
C TYR A 337 -18.09 -38.01 29.64
N TRP A 338 -18.66 -36.81 29.83
CA TRP A 338 -18.62 -36.04 31.09
C TRP A 338 -18.87 -36.81 32.39
N LYS A 339 -19.75 -37.82 32.39
CA LYS A 339 -19.99 -38.69 33.56
C LYS A 339 -18.69 -39.35 34.08
N PHE A 340 -17.80 -39.71 33.15
CA PHE A 340 -16.53 -40.42 33.36
C PHE A 340 -15.29 -39.50 33.20
N THR A 341 -15.47 -38.17 33.21
CA THR A 341 -14.36 -37.19 33.10
C THR A 341 -14.21 -36.37 34.39
N ARG A 342 -12.98 -36.21 34.87
CA ARG A 342 -12.54 -35.49 36.08
C ARG A 342 -11.14 -34.89 35.85
N THR A 343 -10.62 -34.15 36.83
CA THR A 343 -9.32 -33.45 36.74
C THR A 343 -8.12 -34.33 36.38
N ALA A 344 -8.12 -35.63 36.74
CA ALA A 344 -7.02 -36.57 36.42
C ALA A 344 -7.43 -37.75 35.51
N VAL A 345 -8.68 -37.78 35.01
CA VAL A 345 -9.19 -38.84 34.12
C VAL A 345 -10.08 -38.22 33.05
N LEU A 346 -9.72 -38.35 31.77
CA LEU A 346 -10.52 -37.91 30.63
C LEU A 346 -11.05 -39.13 29.87
N THR A 347 -12.38 -39.22 29.74
CA THR A 347 -13.02 -40.27 28.93
C THR A 347 -13.65 -39.65 27.67
N MET A 348 -13.25 -40.16 26.52
CA MET A 348 -13.69 -39.67 25.20
C MET A 348 -13.98 -40.84 24.23
N GLU A 349 -14.69 -40.58 23.14
CA GLU A 349 -14.97 -41.54 22.07
C GLU A 349 -13.69 -42.20 21.53
N TRP A 350 -13.73 -43.52 21.32
CA TRP A 350 -12.66 -44.19 20.58
C TRP A 350 -12.88 -44.05 19.08
N ILE A 351 -11.89 -43.51 18.37
CA ILE A 351 -11.90 -43.40 16.90
C ILE A 351 -10.74 -44.22 16.33
N ASP A 352 -11.05 -45.23 15.51
CA ASP A 352 -10.05 -46.06 14.83
C ASP A 352 -9.50 -45.35 13.57
N GLY A 353 -8.49 -44.50 13.78
CA GLY A 353 -7.78 -43.75 12.73
C GLY A 353 -6.41 -44.31 12.34
N ILE A 354 -5.98 -43.98 11.11
CA ILE A 354 -4.67 -44.27 10.55
C ILE A 354 -3.74 -43.08 10.84
N LYS A 355 -2.56 -43.34 11.42
CA LYS A 355 -1.55 -42.29 11.65
C LYS A 355 -1.05 -41.72 10.33
N LEU A 356 -0.83 -40.40 10.28
CA LEU A 356 -0.33 -39.74 9.06
C LEU A 356 1.07 -40.21 8.63
N THR A 357 1.85 -40.80 9.54
CA THR A 357 3.15 -41.44 9.28
C THR A 357 3.06 -42.87 8.73
N ASP A 358 1.88 -43.49 8.66
CA ASP A 358 1.69 -44.88 8.22
C ASP A 358 1.34 -44.95 6.73
N GLU A 359 2.33 -44.66 5.88
CA GLU A 359 2.18 -44.65 4.41
C GLU A 359 1.49 -45.90 3.84
N ILE A 360 1.77 -47.07 4.42
CA ILE A 360 1.26 -48.36 3.94
C ILE A 360 -0.23 -48.45 4.18
N LYS A 361 -0.71 -48.09 5.39
CA LYS A 361 -2.15 -48.08 5.69
C LYS A 361 -2.90 -46.98 4.95
N LEU A 362 -2.29 -45.80 4.76
CA LEU A 362 -2.91 -44.72 3.97
C LEU A 362 -3.12 -45.14 2.50
N LYS A 363 -2.10 -45.73 1.87
CA LYS A 363 -2.20 -46.30 0.52
C LYS A 363 -3.22 -47.45 0.46
N GLY A 364 -3.19 -48.37 1.44
CA GLY A 364 -4.15 -49.48 1.54
C GLY A 364 -5.60 -49.06 1.80
N ALA A 365 -5.84 -47.85 2.32
CA ALA A 365 -7.16 -47.26 2.50
C ALA A 365 -7.63 -46.40 1.30
N SER A 366 -6.81 -46.25 0.25
CA SER A 366 -7.10 -45.44 -0.94
C SER A 366 -7.46 -43.97 -0.64
N LEU A 367 -6.88 -43.39 0.41
CA LEU A 367 -7.09 -42.00 0.80
C LEU A 367 -6.19 -41.06 -0.01
N ASP A 368 -6.75 -39.94 -0.51
CA ASP A 368 -5.93 -38.88 -1.09
C ASP A 368 -5.16 -38.14 0.03
N ARG A 369 -3.89 -37.85 -0.23
CA ARG A 369 -3.03 -37.11 0.69
C ARG A 369 -3.30 -35.62 0.65
N ARG A 370 -3.67 -35.09 -0.52
CA ARG A 370 -3.92 -33.65 -0.71
C ARG A 370 -5.19 -33.23 0.01
N ASP A 371 -6.27 -33.99 -0.12
CA ASP A 371 -7.53 -33.77 0.61
C ASP A 371 -7.32 -33.73 2.13
N LEU A 372 -6.37 -34.50 2.69
CA LEU A 372 -6.02 -34.48 4.11
C LEU A 372 -5.15 -33.27 4.50
N ILE A 373 -4.19 -32.87 3.65
CA ILE A 373 -3.40 -31.65 3.84
C ILE A 373 -4.30 -30.41 3.79
N ASP A 374 -5.17 -30.32 2.78
CA ASP A 374 -6.06 -29.17 2.56
C ASP A 374 -7.11 -29.04 3.69
N GLN A 375 -7.64 -30.16 4.20
CA GLN A 375 -8.45 -30.16 5.44
C GLN A 375 -7.69 -29.57 6.63
N GLY A 376 -6.48 -30.08 6.92
CA GLY A 376 -5.67 -29.63 8.05
C GLY A 376 -5.21 -28.17 7.92
N LEU A 377 -4.84 -27.75 6.71
CA LEU A 377 -4.44 -26.38 6.38
C LEU A 377 -5.63 -25.41 6.50
N SER A 378 -6.77 -25.71 5.86
CA SER A 378 -7.98 -24.89 5.95
C SER A 378 -8.44 -24.72 7.39
N CYS A 379 -8.49 -25.82 8.16
CA CYS A 379 -8.85 -25.78 9.57
C CYS A 379 -7.87 -24.91 10.38
N SER A 380 -6.57 -25.02 10.14
CA SER A 380 -5.54 -24.25 10.86
C SER A 380 -5.52 -22.76 10.49
N LEU A 381 -5.78 -22.40 9.23
CA LEU A 381 -5.90 -21.00 8.80
C LEU A 381 -7.19 -20.35 9.31
N LYS A 382 -8.30 -21.10 9.34
CA LYS A 382 -9.57 -20.71 10.00
C LYS A 382 -9.36 -20.46 11.49
N GLN A 383 -8.63 -21.34 12.18
CA GLN A 383 -8.23 -21.16 13.57
C GLN A 383 -7.39 -19.90 13.79
N LEU A 384 -6.33 -19.68 13.01
CA LEU A 384 -5.36 -18.61 13.24
C LEU A 384 -5.85 -17.22 12.79
N LEU A 385 -6.57 -17.13 11.67
CA LEU A 385 -6.86 -15.86 10.99
C LEU A 385 -8.35 -15.45 11.07
N GLU A 386 -9.26 -16.42 11.10
CA GLU A 386 -10.72 -16.18 11.03
C GLU A 386 -11.37 -16.12 12.42
N VAL A 387 -11.17 -17.16 13.25
CA VAL A 387 -11.82 -17.32 14.57
C VAL A 387 -10.91 -16.90 15.72
N GLY A 388 -9.66 -17.37 15.73
CA GLY A 388 -8.65 -17.07 16.74
C GLY A 388 -8.53 -18.07 17.89
N PHE A 389 -9.38 -19.10 18.00
CA PHE A 389 -9.19 -20.18 18.98
C PHE A 389 -8.44 -21.34 18.31
N PHE A 390 -7.17 -21.55 18.64
CA PHE A 390 -6.26 -22.37 17.82
C PHE A 390 -5.50 -23.43 18.61
N HIS A 391 -5.19 -24.52 17.91
CA HIS A 391 -4.37 -25.62 18.39
C HIS A 391 -2.89 -25.24 18.25
N ALA A 392 -2.17 -25.13 19.37
CA ALA A 392 -0.80 -24.63 19.36
C ALA A 392 0.23 -25.69 18.91
N ASP A 393 -0.14 -26.98 18.86
CA ASP A 393 0.77 -28.06 18.45
C ASP A 393 0.08 -29.20 17.64
N PRO A 394 -0.37 -28.94 16.40
CA PRO A 394 -1.03 -29.92 15.53
C PRO A 394 -0.03 -30.92 14.91
N HIS A 395 0.68 -31.67 15.75
CA HIS A 395 1.75 -32.60 15.32
C HIS A 395 1.21 -33.99 14.90
N PRO A 396 2.00 -34.83 14.19
CA PRO A 396 1.53 -36.10 13.61
C PRO A 396 1.15 -37.19 14.62
N GLY A 397 1.37 -36.96 15.92
CA GLY A 397 0.91 -37.85 17.00
C GLY A 397 -0.53 -37.57 17.43
N ASN A 398 -0.98 -36.33 17.26
CA ASN A 398 -2.31 -35.84 17.65
C ASN A 398 -3.30 -35.81 16.47
N LEU A 399 -2.87 -36.25 15.28
CA LEU A 399 -3.64 -36.25 14.04
C LEU A 399 -3.67 -37.64 13.40
N VAL A 400 -4.88 -38.09 13.04
CA VAL A 400 -5.10 -39.35 12.30
C VAL A 400 -6.18 -39.17 11.23
N ALA A 401 -6.10 -39.94 10.15
CA ALA A 401 -7.15 -40.00 9.12
C ALA A 401 -8.10 -41.17 9.39
N THR A 402 -9.42 -40.97 9.31
CA THR A 402 -10.37 -42.08 9.27
C THR A 402 -10.32 -42.80 7.92
N LYS A 403 -10.85 -44.03 7.85
CA LYS A 403 -11.08 -44.74 6.58
C LYS A 403 -12.07 -44.01 5.65
N GLU A 404 -12.80 -43.02 6.16
CA GLU A 404 -13.78 -42.21 5.42
C GLU A 404 -13.15 -40.93 4.82
N GLY A 405 -11.86 -40.68 5.07
CA GLY A 405 -11.15 -39.48 4.61
C GLY A 405 -11.29 -38.25 5.51
N SER A 406 -11.77 -38.42 6.74
CA SER A 406 -11.91 -37.35 7.74
C SER A 406 -10.63 -37.20 8.56
N LEU A 407 -10.18 -35.96 8.77
CA LEU A 407 -9.04 -35.66 9.65
C LEU A 407 -9.51 -35.51 11.11
N VAL A 408 -8.95 -36.31 12.01
CA VAL A 408 -9.32 -36.34 13.44
C VAL A 408 -8.24 -35.65 14.28
N TYR A 409 -8.67 -34.75 15.18
CA TYR A 409 -7.81 -34.07 16.15
C TYR A 409 -7.92 -34.70 17.55
N PHE A 410 -6.78 -34.86 18.23
CA PHE A 410 -6.66 -35.32 19.61
C PHE A 410 -5.81 -34.35 20.47
N ASP A 411 -5.86 -34.51 21.79
CA ASP A 411 -5.05 -33.81 22.82
C ASP A 411 -5.13 -32.27 22.82
N PHE A 412 -6.32 -31.75 23.16
CA PHE A 412 -6.64 -30.33 23.23
C PHE A 412 -6.08 -29.62 24.49
N GLY A 413 -4.96 -30.12 25.03
CA GLY A 413 -4.29 -29.56 26.20
C GLY A 413 -3.53 -28.26 25.91
N MET A 414 -3.10 -28.03 24.67
CA MET A 414 -2.40 -26.82 24.23
C MET A 414 -3.24 -25.98 23.26
N MET A 415 -4.29 -25.33 23.78
CA MET A 415 -5.11 -24.37 23.02
C MET A 415 -4.78 -22.92 23.37
N GLY A 416 -4.74 -22.04 22.37
CA GLY A 416 -4.55 -20.60 22.51
C GLY A 416 -5.75 -19.78 22.01
N ASN A 417 -5.79 -18.48 22.36
CA ASN A 417 -6.77 -17.52 21.84
C ASN A 417 -6.03 -16.27 21.32
N ILE A 418 -6.21 -15.92 20.04
CA ILE A 418 -5.57 -14.77 19.39
C ILE A 418 -6.58 -13.61 19.28
N PRO A 419 -6.33 -12.46 19.95
CA PRO A 419 -7.15 -11.26 19.81
C PRO A 419 -7.27 -10.79 18.34
N ARG A 420 -8.41 -10.19 17.95
CA ARG A 420 -8.65 -9.76 16.56
C ARG A 420 -7.52 -8.88 16.00
N HIS A 421 -6.97 -7.96 16.80
CA HIS A 421 -5.89 -7.07 16.36
C HIS A 421 -4.57 -7.82 16.07
N TYR A 422 -4.24 -8.89 16.82
CA TYR A 422 -3.11 -9.77 16.50
C TYR A 422 -3.36 -10.56 15.20
N ARG A 423 -4.61 -10.96 14.93
CA ARG A 423 -4.97 -11.65 13.66
C ARG A 423 -4.88 -10.73 12.44
N VAL A 424 -5.24 -9.45 12.58
CA VAL A 424 -4.99 -8.41 11.57
C VAL A 424 -3.49 -8.24 11.36
N GLY A 425 -2.71 -8.17 12.45
CA GLY A 425 -1.23 -8.09 12.41
C GLY A 425 -0.55 -9.25 11.67
N LEU A 426 -0.99 -10.49 11.90
CA LEU A 426 -0.52 -11.66 11.14
C LEU A 426 -0.74 -11.52 9.63
N ILE A 427 -1.91 -11.00 9.23
CA ILE A 427 -2.27 -10.79 7.82
C ILE A 427 -1.45 -9.64 7.21
N GLN A 428 -1.26 -8.53 7.93
CA GLN A 428 -0.42 -7.40 7.52
C GLN A 428 1.05 -7.84 7.30
N ILE A 429 1.65 -8.54 8.28
CA ILE A 429 3.01 -9.11 8.19
C ILE A 429 3.15 -9.98 6.94
N LEU A 430 2.21 -10.92 6.74
CA LEU A 430 2.26 -11.86 5.64
C LEU A 430 2.13 -11.16 4.27
N VAL A 431 1.30 -10.11 4.18
CA VAL A 431 1.19 -9.28 2.98
C VAL A 431 2.47 -8.49 2.73
N HIS A 432 3.07 -7.83 3.73
CA HIS A 432 4.34 -7.11 3.54
C HIS A 432 5.52 -8.02 3.19
N PHE A 433 5.61 -9.20 3.83
CA PHE A 433 6.59 -10.23 3.49
C PHE A 433 6.45 -10.70 2.03
N VAL A 434 5.24 -11.08 1.61
CA VAL A 434 4.94 -11.51 0.23
C VAL A 434 5.11 -10.37 -0.78
N ASN A 435 4.95 -9.11 -0.35
CA ASN A 435 5.25 -7.91 -1.15
C ASN A 435 6.73 -7.53 -1.21
N ARG A 436 7.59 -8.18 -0.41
CA ARG A 436 9.01 -7.85 -0.17
C ARG A 436 9.24 -6.41 0.32
N ASP A 437 8.28 -5.84 1.06
CA ASP A 437 8.41 -4.52 1.66
C ASP A 437 9.07 -4.63 3.05
N SER A 438 10.40 -4.58 3.07
CA SER A 438 11.19 -4.67 4.31
C SER A 438 10.97 -3.48 5.25
N LEU A 439 10.53 -2.33 4.73
CA LEU A 439 10.30 -1.13 5.53
C LEU A 439 8.95 -1.22 6.24
N SER A 440 7.89 -1.57 5.50
CA SER A 440 6.56 -1.75 6.09
C SER A 440 6.55 -2.96 7.05
N LEU A 441 7.27 -4.04 6.74
CA LEU A 441 7.46 -5.17 7.65
C LEU A 441 8.22 -4.79 8.94
N ALA A 442 9.23 -3.92 8.87
CA ALA A 442 9.90 -3.40 10.07
C ALA A 442 8.97 -2.51 10.92
N ASN A 443 8.08 -1.74 10.27
CA ASN A 443 7.04 -0.95 10.95
C ASN A 443 5.97 -1.84 11.60
N ASP A 444 5.60 -2.98 11.01
CA ASP A 444 4.70 -3.97 11.64
C ASP A 444 5.32 -4.52 12.93
N PHE A 445 6.60 -4.92 12.87
CA PHE A 445 7.32 -5.47 14.03
C PHE A 445 7.45 -4.45 15.17
N LEU A 446 7.60 -3.15 14.88
CA LEU A 446 7.49 -2.11 15.90
C LEU A 446 6.04 -1.94 16.40
N SER A 447 5.07 -1.88 15.48
CA SER A 447 3.64 -1.70 15.77
C SER A 447 3.03 -2.85 16.58
N LEU A 448 3.63 -4.04 16.55
CA LEU A 448 3.21 -5.22 17.32
C LEU A 448 4.06 -5.44 18.58
N GLY A 449 4.98 -4.51 18.89
CA GLY A 449 5.83 -4.55 20.09
C GLY A 449 6.91 -5.62 20.05
N PHE A 450 7.30 -6.11 18.86
CA PHE A 450 8.40 -7.09 18.72
C PHE A 450 9.75 -6.39 18.82
N LEU A 451 9.83 -5.15 18.34
CA LEU A 451 10.98 -4.25 18.49
C LEU A 451 10.75 -3.31 19.69
N PRO A 452 11.79 -3.01 20.49
CA PRO A 452 11.69 -1.98 21.52
C PRO A 452 11.63 -0.57 20.90
N GLU A 453 10.95 0.35 21.59
CA GLU A 453 10.84 1.75 21.19
C GLU A 453 12.22 2.42 21.11
N GLY A 454 12.45 3.17 20.03
CA GLY A 454 13.72 3.88 19.78
C GLY A 454 14.76 3.13 18.95
N VAL A 455 14.45 1.93 18.43
CA VAL A 455 15.29 1.25 17.43
C VAL A 455 15.22 1.95 16.07
N ASP A 456 16.33 1.99 15.34
CA ASP A 456 16.36 2.47 13.95
C ASP A 456 15.65 1.48 13.00
N ILE A 457 14.43 1.83 12.60
CA ILE A 457 13.59 1.10 11.66
C ILE A 457 14.29 0.94 10.30
N GLN A 458 15.15 1.89 9.90
CA GLN A 458 15.87 1.82 8.63
C GLN A 458 17.00 0.80 8.66
N ALA A 459 17.73 0.68 9.78
CA ALA A 459 18.69 -0.40 10.00
C ALA A 459 17.99 -1.77 10.00
N VAL A 460 16.87 -1.93 10.71
CA VAL A 460 16.08 -3.18 10.69
C VAL A 460 15.61 -3.51 9.27
N SER A 461 15.05 -2.53 8.54
CA SER A 461 14.62 -2.70 7.14
C SER A 461 15.78 -3.10 6.22
N ASN A 462 16.98 -2.56 6.43
CA ASN A 462 18.19 -2.96 5.69
C ASN A 462 18.60 -4.41 6.01
N ALA A 463 18.55 -4.84 7.27
CA ALA A 463 18.85 -6.22 7.68
C ALA A 463 17.83 -7.23 7.12
N LEU A 464 16.53 -6.94 7.24
CA LEU A 464 15.45 -7.75 6.64
C LEU A 464 15.58 -7.83 5.11
N ARG A 465 15.92 -6.71 4.44
CA ARG A 465 16.17 -6.69 2.99
C ARG A 465 17.42 -7.47 2.57
N SER A 466 18.45 -7.50 3.42
CA SER A 466 19.65 -8.32 3.20
C SER A 466 19.30 -9.81 3.28
N SER A 467 18.66 -10.22 4.39
CA SER A 467 18.28 -11.62 4.66
C SER A 467 17.34 -12.16 3.56
N PHE A 468 16.20 -11.51 3.33
CA PHE A 468 15.19 -11.94 2.35
C PHE A 468 15.52 -11.56 0.89
N GLY A 469 16.61 -10.82 0.64
CA GLY A 469 17.01 -10.38 -0.70
C GLY A 469 17.94 -11.35 -1.44
N SER A 470 18.68 -12.20 -0.72
CA SER A 470 19.68 -13.08 -1.33
C SER A 470 19.02 -14.23 -2.11
N THR A 471 18.96 -14.09 -3.43
CA THR A 471 18.02 -14.85 -4.30
C THR A 471 18.54 -16.24 -4.72
N THR A 472 19.36 -16.92 -3.91
CA THR A 472 20.07 -18.15 -4.34
C THR A 472 20.21 -19.30 -3.33
N ARG A 473 19.82 -19.20 -2.06
CA ARG A 473 19.89 -20.34 -1.12
C ARG A 473 18.73 -20.46 -0.12
N ILE A 474 18.11 -21.65 -0.17
CA ILE A 474 17.34 -22.35 0.88
C ILE A 474 15.92 -21.84 1.17
N SER A 475 14.95 -22.77 1.03
CA SER A 475 13.61 -22.80 1.64
C SER A 475 12.67 -21.60 1.39
N GLN A 476 11.58 -21.83 0.65
CA GLN A 476 10.37 -20.98 0.73
C GLN A 476 9.46 -21.37 1.91
N ASP A 477 9.80 -22.47 2.57
CA ASP A 477 9.09 -23.11 3.65
C ASP A 477 9.25 -22.29 4.95
N PHE A 478 8.24 -22.36 5.81
CA PHE A 478 8.10 -21.54 7.00
C PHE A 478 9.32 -21.63 7.93
N GLN A 479 9.89 -22.84 8.11
CA GLN A 479 11.07 -22.99 8.95
C GLN A 479 12.29 -22.20 8.43
N GLY A 480 12.56 -22.22 7.12
CA GLY A 480 13.71 -21.49 6.56
C GLY A 480 13.54 -19.97 6.60
N VAL A 481 12.31 -19.48 6.41
CA VAL A 481 11.98 -18.05 6.59
C VAL A 481 12.16 -17.62 8.05
N MET A 482 11.79 -18.48 9.01
CA MET A 482 12.02 -18.22 10.43
C MET A 482 13.52 -18.27 10.79
N GLU A 483 14.30 -19.20 10.23
CA GLU A 483 15.76 -19.25 10.40
C GLU A 483 16.45 -17.97 9.89
N GLN A 484 16.03 -17.46 8.72
CA GLN A 484 16.48 -16.15 8.18
C GLN A 484 16.08 -14.94 9.04
N LEU A 485 15.01 -15.04 9.83
CA LEU A 485 14.57 -13.98 10.75
C LEU A 485 15.33 -14.01 12.08
N TYR A 486 15.80 -15.18 12.54
CA TYR A 486 16.46 -15.30 13.85
C TYR A 486 17.75 -14.48 13.96
N ASP A 487 18.55 -14.37 12.90
CA ASP A 487 19.77 -13.54 12.91
C ASP A 487 19.44 -12.06 13.17
N VAL A 488 18.41 -11.53 12.50
CA VAL A 488 17.89 -10.16 12.71
C VAL A 488 17.31 -10.01 14.13
N MET A 489 16.63 -11.04 14.65
CA MET A 489 16.10 -11.05 16.01
C MET A 489 17.19 -10.97 17.08
N TYR A 490 18.36 -11.59 16.87
CA TYR A 490 19.50 -11.49 17.78
C TYR A 490 20.14 -10.11 17.75
N GLU A 491 20.31 -9.52 16.55
CA GLU A 491 20.93 -8.20 16.35
C GLU A 491 20.11 -7.08 17.00
N PHE A 492 18.81 -6.99 16.69
CA PHE A 492 17.95 -5.89 17.11
C PHE A 492 17.19 -6.12 18.44
N ASN A 493 17.54 -7.18 19.19
CA ASN A 493 16.90 -7.59 20.45
C ASN A 493 15.36 -7.68 20.36
N PHE A 494 14.87 -8.49 19.41
CA PHE A 494 13.45 -8.81 19.32
C PHE A 494 12.92 -9.47 20.61
N SER A 495 11.68 -9.14 20.96
CA SER A 495 10.89 -9.83 21.99
C SER A 495 9.58 -10.33 21.39
N LEU A 496 9.44 -11.65 21.23
CA LEU A 496 8.19 -12.24 20.73
C LEU A 496 7.14 -12.32 21.87
N PRO A 497 5.97 -11.65 21.73
CA PRO A 497 4.87 -11.82 22.68
C PRO A 497 4.43 -13.30 22.75
N PRO A 498 4.02 -13.81 23.92
CA PRO A 498 3.79 -15.24 24.09
C PRO A 498 2.75 -15.82 23.11
N ASP A 499 1.68 -15.08 22.83
CA ASP A 499 0.63 -15.50 21.90
C ASP A 499 1.18 -15.72 20.47
N TYR A 500 2.13 -14.90 20.00
CA TYR A 500 2.79 -15.09 18.69
C TYR A 500 3.77 -16.27 18.68
N ALA A 501 4.45 -16.57 19.79
CA ALA A 501 5.33 -17.74 19.87
C ALA A 501 4.54 -19.05 19.72
N LEU A 502 3.31 -19.10 20.22
CA LEU A 502 2.39 -20.23 20.01
C LEU A 502 1.91 -20.32 18.54
N VAL A 503 1.69 -19.20 17.85
CA VAL A 503 1.36 -19.20 16.41
C VAL A 503 2.52 -19.74 15.58
N ILE A 504 3.75 -19.33 15.87
CA ILE A 504 4.96 -19.83 15.20
C ILE A 504 5.11 -21.34 15.43
N ARG A 505 4.85 -21.84 16.65
CA ARG A 505 4.83 -23.28 16.95
C ARG A 505 3.75 -24.02 16.14
N SER A 506 2.52 -23.48 16.11
CA SER A 506 1.38 -24.07 15.39
C SER A 506 1.68 -24.22 13.90
N LEU A 507 2.19 -23.16 13.25
CA LEU A 507 2.56 -23.15 11.83
C LEU A 507 3.74 -24.08 11.52
N GLY A 508 4.77 -24.14 12.37
CA GLY A 508 5.90 -25.06 12.20
C GLY A 508 5.51 -26.54 12.38
N SER A 509 4.65 -26.84 13.35
CA SER A 509 4.12 -28.19 13.61
C SER A 509 3.17 -28.65 12.49
N LEU A 510 2.38 -27.73 11.93
CA LEU A 510 1.57 -27.95 10.72
C LEU A 510 2.45 -28.22 9.48
N GLU A 511 3.49 -27.41 9.23
CA GLU A 511 4.39 -27.63 8.09
C GLU A 511 5.11 -28.97 8.20
N GLY A 512 5.65 -29.30 9.38
CA GLY A 512 6.30 -30.58 9.64
C GLY A 512 5.36 -31.77 9.46
N THR A 513 4.07 -31.61 9.78
CA THR A 513 3.04 -32.66 9.56
C THR A 513 2.70 -32.81 8.08
N ALA A 514 2.48 -31.71 7.36
CA ALA A 514 2.14 -31.76 5.93
C ALA A 514 3.31 -32.31 5.08
N LYS A 515 4.56 -31.98 5.42
CA LYS A 515 5.77 -32.50 4.76
C LYS A 515 5.98 -34.01 4.87
N ILE A 516 5.29 -34.70 5.79
CA ILE A 516 5.28 -36.17 5.87
C ILE A 516 4.38 -36.78 4.79
N LEU A 517 3.36 -36.04 4.34
CA LEU A 517 2.41 -36.46 3.31
C LEU A 517 2.85 -36.02 1.90
N ASP A 518 3.36 -34.79 1.78
CA ASP A 518 3.91 -34.17 0.56
C ASP A 518 5.22 -33.40 0.87
N PRO A 519 6.40 -33.94 0.54
CA PRO A 519 7.69 -33.29 0.83
C PRO A 519 7.94 -31.94 0.15
N GLU A 520 7.20 -31.58 -0.91
CA GLU A 520 7.33 -30.28 -1.59
C GLU A 520 6.37 -29.22 -1.02
N PHE A 521 5.60 -29.55 0.01
CA PHE A 521 4.62 -28.66 0.61
C PHE A 521 5.24 -27.44 1.32
N LYS A 522 4.68 -26.26 1.02
CA LYS A 522 5.06 -24.96 1.60
C LYS A 522 3.84 -24.29 2.21
N VAL A 523 3.89 -23.98 3.51
CA VAL A 523 2.75 -23.31 4.19
C VAL A 523 2.46 -21.93 3.60
N ILE A 524 3.50 -21.13 3.32
CA ILE A 524 3.35 -19.71 2.95
C ILE A 524 2.67 -19.54 1.57
N GLU A 525 3.02 -20.38 0.59
CA GLU A 525 2.38 -20.31 -0.74
C GLU A 525 0.94 -20.83 -0.68
N SER A 526 0.70 -21.91 0.07
CA SER A 526 -0.62 -22.55 0.23
C SER A 526 -1.61 -21.73 1.07
N ALA A 527 -1.12 -20.90 2.00
CA ALA A 527 -1.95 -20.00 2.80
C ALA A 527 -2.39 -18.73 2.05
N TYR A 528 -1.72 -18.37 0.96
CA TYR A 528 -1.95 -17.10 0.26
C TYR A 528 -3.38 -16.94 -0.33
N PRO A 529 -4.02 -17.98 -0.92
CA PRO A 529 -5.42 -17.91 -1.35
C PRO A 529 -6.39 -17.67 -0.20
N PHE A 530 -6.18 -18.30 0.98
CA PHE A 530 -7.01 -18.08 2.17
C PHE A 530 -6.94 -16.62 2.65
N VAL A 531 -5.75 -16.01 2.58
CA VAL A 531 -5.52 -14.63 2.97
C VAL A 531 -6.23 -13.65 2.03
N ILE A 532 -6.22 -13.93 0.71
CA ILE A 532 -7.04 -13.19 -0.27
C ILE A 532 -8.54 -13.38 0.05
N GLY A 533 -8.98 -14.61 0.35
CA GLY A 533 -10.30 -14.93 0.89
C GLY A 533 -10.70 -14.01 2.04
N ARG A 534 -9.85 -13.93 3.06
CA ARG A 534 -10.10 -13.14 4.28
C ARG A 534 -10.11 -11.64 4.03
N LEU A 535 -9.26 -11.13 3.14
CA LEU A 535 -9.17 -9.70 2.79
C LEU A 535 -10.35 -9.20 1.95
N LEU A 536 -10.89 -10.05 1.07
CA LEU A 536 -12.11 -9.74 0.33
C LEU A 536 -13.35 -9.86 1.22
N ALA A 537 -13.42 -10.88 2.09
CA ALA A 537 -14.55 -11.15 2.98
C ALA A 537 -14.68 -10.20 4.20
N ASP A 538 -13.62 -9.50 4.65
CA ASP A 538 -13.71 -8.58 5.78
C ASP A 538 -13.84 -7.11 5.32
N PRO A 539 -14.99 -6.44 5.58
CA PRO A 539 -15.22 -5.06 5.16
C PRO A 539 -14.57 -4.02 6.10
N SER A 540 -13.83 -4.42 7.14
CA SER A 540 -13.26 -3.43 8.07
C SER A 540 -12.15 -2.57 7.45
N PRO A 541 -12.00 -1.30 7.90
CA PRO A 541 -11.03 -0.36 7.32
C PRO A 541 -9.59 -0.89 7.24
N ASP A 542 -9.17 -1.67 8.25
CA ASP A 542 -7.84 -2.27 8.32
C ASP A 542 -7.63 -3.31 7.22
N MET A 543 -8.60 -4.20 7.01
CA MET A 543 -8.53 -5.24 5.97
C MET A 543 -8.64 -4.63 4.58
N ARG A 544 -9.46 -3.59 4.39
CA ARG A 544 -9.48 -2.79 3.16
C ARG A 544 -8.19 -2.00 2.93
N LYS A 545 -7.46 -1.60 3.98
CA LYS A 545 -6.10 -1.01 3.87
C LYS A 545 -5.09 -2.06 3.40
N ILE A 546 -5.05 -3.22 4.04
CA ILE A 546 -4.14 -4.32 3.67
C ILE A 546 -4.41 -4.79 2.23
N LEU A 547 -5.69 -4.88 1.82
CA LEU A 547 -6.07 -5.24 0.44
C LEU A 547 -5.56 -4.22 -0.60
N ARG A 548 -5.57 -2.91 -0.28
CA ARG A 548 -4.96 -1.89 -1.15
C ARG A 548 -3.45 -2.08 -1.23
N GLU A 549 -2.77 -2.31 -0.10
CA GLU A 549 -1.32 -2.54 -0.03
C GLU A 549 -0.88 -3.83 -0.75
N LEU A 550 -1.76 -4.82 -0.88
CA LEU A 550 -1.55 -6.04 -1.67
C LEU A 550 -1.51 -5.77 -3.20
N VAL A 551 -2.31 -4.82 -3.67
CA VAL A 551 -2.54 -4.55 -5.11
C VAL A 551 -1.79 -3.31 -5.60
N ILE A 552 -1.54 -2.33 -4.74
CA ILE A 552 -0.97 -1.02 -5.08
C ILE A 552 0.39 -0.86 -4.38
N CYS A 553 1.38 -0.35 -5.09
CA CYS A 553 2.71 -0.01 -4.58
C CYS A 553 2.75 1.36 -3.88
N ASN A 554 3.75 1.59 -3.04
CA ASN A 554 3.93 2.83 -2.28
C ASN A 554 4.23 4.06 -3.19
N ASP A 555 4.66 3.83 -4.43
CA ASP A 555 4.79 4.84 -5.48
C ASP A 555 3.44 5.19 -6.16
N GLY A 556 2.45 4.29 -6.09
CA GLY A 556 1.15 4.38 -6.76
C GLY A 556 0.97 3.42 -7.94
N SER A 557 2.00 2.67 -8.34
CA SER A 557 1.90 1.68 -9.43
C SER A 557 1.08 0.45 -9.03
N ILE A 558 0.48 -0.24 -10.01
CA ILE A 558 -0.33 -1.44 -9.77
C ILE A 558 0.54 -2.71 -9.86
N ARG A 559 0.45 -3.56 -8.84
CA ARG A 559 1.08 -4.88 -8.77
C ARG A 559 0.30 -5.87 -9.66
N TRP A 560 0.33 -5.69 -10.98
CA TRP A 560 -0.49 -6.44 -11.94
C TRP A 560 -0.45 -7.98 -11.76
N ASN A 561 0.69 -8.59 -11.39
CA ASN A 561 0.77 -10.05 -11.08
C ASN A 561 -0.03 -10.47 -9.83
N ARG A 562 -0.26 -9.56 -8.89
CA ARG A 562 -1.06 -9.79 -7.67
C ARG A 562 -2.54 -9.63 -7.97
N LEU A 563 -2.90 -8.64 -8.78
CA LEU A 563 -4.25 -8.49 -9.32
C LEU A 563 -4.64 -9.70 -10.19
N GLU A 564 -3.79 -10.11 -11.12
CA GLU A 564 -3.98 -11.30 -11.98
C GLU A 564 -4.23 -12.56 -11.14
N ARG A 565 -3.41 -12.81 -10.10
CA ARG A 565 -3.63 -13.93 -9.16
C ARG A 565 -4.92 -13.80 -8.34
N LEU A 566 -5.33 -12.59 -7.99
CA LEU A 566 -6.57 -12.35 -7.24
C LEU A 566 -7.82 -12.62 -8.10
N VAL A 567 -7.85 -12.13 -9.36
CA VAL A 567 -8.96 -12.43 -10.26
C VAL A 567 -8.93 -13.88 -10.77
N ALA A 568 -7.74 -14.49 -10.93
CA ALA A 568 -7.61 -15.92 -11.22
C ALA A 568 -8.19 -16.78 -10.08
N ALA A 569 -7.89 -16.48 -8.82
CA ALA A 569 -8.45 -17.20 -7.67
C ALA A 569 -9.99 -17.09 -7.60
N ILE A 570 -10.57 -15.94 -7.99
CA ILE A 570 -12.02 -15.75 -8.11
C ILE A 570 -12.58 -16.58 -9.28
N SER A 571 -11.89 -16.64 -10.41
CA SER A 571 -12.32 -17.31 -11.65
C SER A 571 -12.22 -18.85 -11.57
N GLU A 572 -11.14 -19.39 -11.01
CA GLU A 572 -10.93 -20.83 -10.87
C GLU A 572 -12.03 -21.47 -10.02
N GLN A 573 -12.35 -20.89 -8.86
CA GLN A 573 -13.45 -21.36 -7.99
C GLN A 573 -14.83 -21.29 -8.67
N ALA A 574 -15.03 -20.30 -9.55
CA ALA A 574 -16.28 -20.16 -10.27
C ALA A 574 -16.47 -21.23 -11.36
N SER A 575 -15.38 -21.67 -11.99
CA SER A 575 -15.40 -22.81 -12.92
C SER A 575 -15.73 -24.14 -12.22
N ALA A 576 -15.50 -24.25 -10.91
CA ALA A 576 -15.91 -25.40 -10.10
C ALA A 576 -17.40 -25.37 -9.68
N THR A 577 -18.09 -24.22 -9.84
CA THR A 577 -19.52 -24.07 -9.53
C THR A 577 -20.42 -24.02 -10.77
N SER A 578 -19.88 -23.64 -11.94
CA SER A 578 -20.55 -23.72 -13.24
C SER A 578 -20.25 -25.07 -13.94
N GLY A 579 -20.93 -26.13 -13.48
CA GLY A 579 -20.70 -27.50 -13.92
C GLY A 579 -21.20 -27.84 -15.33
N ASP A 580 -20.54 -27.35 -16.38
CA ASP A 580 -20.79 -27.72 -17.79
C ASP A 580 -19.48 -27.80 -18.61
N SER A 581 -18.92 -29.00 -18.75
CA SER A 581 -18.12 -29.52 -19.90
C SER A 581 -17.30 -30.77 -19.49
N PRO A 582 -17.42 -31.93 -20.18
CA PRO A 582 -16.80 -33.18 -19.72
C PRO A 582 -15.52 -33.61 -20.49
N GLU A 583 -14.58 -32.70 -20.82
CA GLU A 583 -13.38 -33.09 -21.60
C GLU A 583 -12.08 -32.31 -21.23
N ASP A 584 -11.40 -32.78 -20.18
CA ASP A 584 -9.94 -32.99 -20.03
C ASP A 584 -9.65 -33.15 -18.53
N LYS A 585 -9.14 -34.33 -18.12
CA LYS A 585 -9.23 -34.81 -16.72
C LYS A 585 -7.90 -34.93 -15.99
N THR A 586 -6.79 -34.50 -16.62
CA THR A 586 -5.44 -34.83 -16.13
C THR A 586 -4.66 -33.69 -15.46
N LEU A 587 -5.15 -32.44 -15.49
CA LEU A 587 -4.40 -31.28 -14.96
C LEU A 587 -5.20 -30.20 -14.22
N LYS A 588 -6.42 -30.50 -13.73
CA LYS A 588 -7.26 -29.56 -12.96
C LYS A 588 -7.78 -30.17 -11.65
N LYS A 589 -6.97 -30.09 -10.59
CA LYS A 589 -7.38 -30.36 -9.19
C LYS A 589 -6.44 -29.62 -8.21
N SER A 590 -6.75 -28.35 -7.97
CA SER A 590 -6.10 -27.50 -6.97
C SER A 590 -7.05 -26.35 -6.62
N SER A 591 -7.12 -25.95 -5.34
CA SER A 591 -7.96 -24.85 -4.83
C SER A 591 -9.49 -25.13 -4.73
N GLU A 592 -9.88 -26.07 -3.88
CA GLU A 592 -11.25 -26.09 -3.28
C GLU A 592 -11.30 -25.28 -1.95
N LEU A 593 -10.47 -24.25 -1.81
CA LEU A 593 -10.28 -23.52 -0.55
C LEU A 593 -11.31 -22.39 -0.35
N LYS A 594 -12.55 -22.80 -0.02
CA LYS A 594 -13.76 -21.97 0.27
C LYS A 594 -14.20 -21.04 -0.87
N SER A 595 -15.46 -21.16 -1.28
CA SER A 595 -16.14 -20.24 -2.21
C SER A 595 -16.10 -18.78 -1.70
N PHE A 596 -15.55 -17.86 -2.51
CA PHE A 596 -15.73 -16.43 -2.27
C PHE A 596 -17.22 -16.05 -2.29
N ASP A 597 -17.69 -15.33 -1.27
CA ASP A 597 -18.95 -14.58 -1.37
C ASP A 597 -18.77 -13.44 -2.40
N MET A 598 -19.59 -13.45 -3.44
CA MET A 598 -19.52 -12.46 -4.51
C MET A 598 -20.00 -11.07 -4.05
N HIS A 599 -20.85 -10.95 -3.01
CA HIS A 599 -21.14 -9.63 -2.42
C HIS A 599 -19.87 -9.01 -1.82
N SER A 600 -19.08 -9.80 -1.11
CA SER A 600 -17.78 -9.40 -0.54
C SER A 600 -16.77 -9.02 -1.61
N VAL A 601 -16.67 -9.80 -2.71
CA VAL A 601 -15.80 -9.50 -3.87
C VAL A 601 -16.19 -8.17 -4.53
N VAL A 602 -17.49 -7.96 -4.79
CA VAL A 602 -18.00 -6.73 -5.41
C VAL A 602 -17.80 -5.53 -4.47
N SER A 603 -18.09 -5.66 -3.17
CA SER A 603 -17.83 -4.61 -2.17
C SER A 603 -16.34 -4.24 -2.09
N ALA A 604 -15.45 -5.22 -2.07
CA ALA A 604 -14.01 -5.00 -2.02
C ALA A 604 -13.49 -4.29 -3.30
N THR A 605 -14.12 -4.58 -4.44
CA THR A 605 -13.83 -3.92 -5.71
C THR A 605 -14.37 -2.48 -5.73
N GLU A 606 -15.57 -2.24 -5.20
CA GLU A 606 -16.14 -0.89 -5.02
C GLU A 606 -15.23 -0.03 -4.12
N ASP A 607 -14.77 -0.55 -2.98
CA ASP A 607 -13.84 0.13 -2.06
C ASP A 607 -12.48 0.45 -2.72
N LEU A 608 -11.97 -0.43 -3.59
CA LEU A 608 -10.72 -0.22 -4.32
C LEU A 608 -10.87 0.86 -5.39
N LEU A 609 -11.95 0.83 -6.18
CA LEU A 609 -12.26 1.85 -7.18
C LEU A 609 -12.47 3.22 -6.53
N LEU A 610 -13.22 3.29 -5.41
CA LEU A 610 -13.43 4.52 -4.66
C LEU A 610 -12.12 5.09 -4.09
N PHE A 611 -11.20 4.23 -3.65
CA PHE A 611 -9.87 4.70 -3.25
C PHE A 611 -9.10 5.32 -4.42
N ILE A 612 -9.06 4.67 -5.60
CA ILE A 612 -8.37 5.18 -6.80
C ILE A 612 -8.94 6.53 -7.23
N LEU A 613 -10.26 6.67 -7.22
CA LEU A 613 -10.98 7.88 -7.64
C LEU A 613 -10.85 9.04 -6.63
N SER A 614 -10.60 8.76 -5.35
CA SER A 614 -10.39 9.78 -4.32
C SER A 614 -9.14 10.63 -4.55
N GLU A 615 -9.01 11.75 -3.80
CA GLU A 615 -7.76 12.54 -3.70
C GLU A 615 -6.55 11.65 -3.35
N LYS A 616 -6.73 10.69 -2.43
CA LYS A 616 -5.65 9.78 -1.98
C LYS A 616 -5.19 8.81 -3.07
N GLY A 617 -6.04 8.53 -4.06
CA GLY A 617 -5.74 7.67 -5.21
C GLY A 617 -5.07 8.38 -6.38
N GLN A 618 -4.80 9.71 -6.29
CA GLN A 618 -4.29 10.50 -7.42
C GLN A 618 -3.04 9.89 -8.09
N ARG A 619 -2.07 9.38 -7.31
CA ARG A 619 -0.87 8.72 -7.89
C ARG A 619 -1.25 7.50 -8.73
N VAL A 620 -2.19 6.69 -8.25
CA VAL A 620 -2.66 5.49 -8.96
C VAL A 620 -3.37 5.87 -10.26
N ARG A 621 -4.17 6.93 -10.25
CA ARG A 621 -4.79 7.48 -11.47
C ARG A 621 -3.78 7.94 -12.52
N VAL A 622 -2.67 8.57 -12.09
CA VAL A 622 -1.57 8.97 -13.00
C VAL A 622 -0.87 7.75 -13.61
N PHE A 623 -0.54 6.72 -12.82
CA PHE A 623 0.05 5.48 -13.36
C PHE A 623 -0.91 4.72 -14.28
N LEU A 624 -2.20 4.64 -13.92
CA LEU A 624 -3.23 4.06 -14.80
C LEU A 624 -3.35 4.83 -16.13
N LEU A 625 -3.31 6.16 -16.12
CA LEU A 625 -3.30 6.97 -17.34
C LEU A 625 -2.06 6.67 -18.21
N GLN A 626 -0.88 6.54 -17.61
CA GLN A 626 0.36 6.18 -18.33
C GLN A 626 0.35 4.75 -18.89
N ASP A 627 -0.31 3.80 -18.20
CA ASP A 627 -0.45 2.43 -18.68
C ASP A 627 -1.51 2.34 -19.80
N ILE A 628 -2.63 3.06 -19.69
CA ILE A 628 -3.66 3.19 -20.74
C ILE A 628 -3.07 3.81 -22.01
N ILE A 629 -2.34 4.93 -21.89
CA ILE A 629 -1.68 5.59 -23.02
C ILE A 629 -0.71 4.64 -23.72
N ARG A 630 0.13 3.91 -22.97
CA ARG A 630 1.07 2.96 -23.55
C ARG A 630 0.41 1.78 -24.25
N VAL A 631 -0.75 1.32 -23.78
CA VAL A 631 -1.54 0.31 -24.50
C VAL A 631 -2.09 0.89 -25.82
N VAL A 632 -2.60 2.13 -25.79
CA VAL A 632 -3.10 2.81 -27.01
C VAL A 632 -1.98 3.05 -28.03
N ASP A 633 -0.78 3.46 -27.60
CA ASP A 633 0.38 3.59 -28.51
C ASP A 633 0.71 2.26 -29.22
N ILE A 634 0.72 1.14 -28.48
CA ILE A 634 1.00 -0.20 -29.06
C ILE A 634 -0.07 -0.59 -30.08
N PHE A 635 -1.36 -0.39 -29.78
CA PHE A 635 -2.45 -0.66 -30.74
C PHE A 635 -2.35 0.20 -32.01
N LEU A 636 -1.97 1.47 -31.88
CA LEU A 636 -1.79 2.38 -33.02
C LEU A 636 -0.54 2.03 -33.85
N GLU A 637 0.50 1.44 -33.26
CA GLU A 637 1.64 0.90 -34.02
C GLU A 637 1.28 -0.39 -34.78
N GLU A 638 0.38 -1.23 -34.26
CA GLU A 638 -0.10 -2.43 -34.98
C GLU A 638 -0.99 -2.10 -36.18
N GLU A 639 -1.84 -1.05 -36.12
CA GLU A 639 -2.67 -0.62 -37.26
C GLU A 639 -1.91 0.20 -38.33
N ALA A 640 -0.76 0.80 -37.98
CA ALA A 640 0.00 1.68 -38.89
C ALA A 640 1.03 0.96 -39.80
N LEU A 641 1.22 -0.35 -39.65
CA LEU A 641 2.33 -1.09 -40.28
C LEU A 641 2.00 -1.72 -41.64
N ASP A 642 2.20 -0.96 -42.71
CA ASP A 642 2.55 -1.52 -44.02
C ASP A 642 4.07 -1.79 -44.14
N LEU A 643 4.48 -2.58 -45.12
CA LEU A 643 5.77 -3.28 -45.12
C LEU A 643 7.00 -2.38 -45.38
N ASN A 644 7.79 -2.05 -44.33
CA ASN A 644 9.27 -2.24 -44.27
C ASN A 644 10.00 -1.58 -43.06
N THR A 645 10.29 -2.30 -41.96
CA THR A 645 11.44 -1.99 -41.04
C THR A 645 11.83 -3.10 -40.04
N LYS A 646 11.66 -4.38 -40.40
CA LYS A 646 11.61 -5.54 -39.47
C LYS A 646 12.93 -5.97 -38.76
N LYS A 647 13.81 -5.04 -38.37
CA LYS A 647 15.19 -5.34 -37.87
C LYS A 647 15.69 -4.60 -36.62
N LYS A 648 14.93 -3.67 -36.02
CA LYS A 648 15.38 -2.90 -34.81
C LYS A 648 14.61 -3.23 -33.51
N GLN A 649 13.53 -4.01 -33.58
CA GLN A 649 12.46 -4.05 -32.56
C GLN A 649 12.53 -5.23 -31.56
N THR A 650 13.44 -6.19 -31.76
CA THR A 650 13.40 -7.54 -31.14
C THR A 650 13.62 -7.61 -29.61
N ILE A 651 14.01 -6.50 -28.96
CA ILE A 651 14.27 -6.43 -27.51
C ILE A 651 13.10 -5.76 -26.76
N ASN A 652 12.48 -4.75 -27.36
CA ASN A 652 11.35 -4.03 -26.78
C ASN A 652 10.07 -4.89 -26.80
N LEU A 653 9.77 -5.53 -27.93
CA LEU A 653 8.58 -6.37 -28.12
C LEU A 653 8.34 -7.37 -26.98
N LYS A 654 9.39 -8.05 -26.49
CA LYS A 654 9.27 -9.03 -25.37
C LYS A 654 8.91 -8.43 -24.01
N ARG A 655 8.99 -7.10 -23.87
CA ARG A 655 8.59 -6.33 -22.68
C ARG A 655 7.19 -5.71 -22.87
N GLU A 656 6.87 -5.30 -24.10
CA GLU A 656 5.55 -4.81 -24.50
C GLU A 656 4.50 -5.94 -24.56
N GLU A 657 4.76 -7.06 -25.25
CA GLU A 657 3.94 -8.29 -25.24
C GLU A 657 3.56 -8.69 -23.83
N ARG A 658 4.52 -8.65 -22.90
CA ARG A 658 4.32 -9.03 -21.50
C ARG A 658 3.34 -8.11 -20.78
N THR A 659 3.22 -6.86 -21.20
CA THR A 659 2.32 -5.87 -20.60
C THR A 659 0.94 -5.96 -21.23
N MET A 660 0.86 -6.04 -22.58
CA MET A 660 -0.36 -6.33 -23.34
C MET A 660 -1.08 -7.60 -22.82
N ASN A 661 -0.36 -8.72 -22.70
CA ASN A 661 -0.94 -9.98 -22.22
C ASN A 661 -1.49 -9.88 -20.79
N ARG A 662 -0.86 -9.11 -19.88
CA ARG A 662 -1.33 -8.95 -18.49
C ARG A 662 -2.56 -8.06 -18.39
N VAL A 663 -2.65 -7.00 -19.20
CA VAL A 663 -3.85 -6.16 -19.29
C VAL A 663 -5.00 -6.92 -19.95
N SER A 664 -4.74 -7.64 -21.04
CA SER A 664 -5.71 -8.50 -21.73
C SER A 664 -6.24 -9.62 -20.83
N ASN A 665 -5.36 -10.34 -20.11
CA ASN A 665 -5.76 -11.30 -19.07
C ASN A 665 -6.61 -10.65 -17.98
N GLY A 666 -6.22 -9.46 -17.51
CA GLY A 666 -6.97 -8.70 -16.50
C GLY A 666 -8.40 -8.40 -16.94
N PHE A 667 -8.59 -7.85 -18.14
CA PHE A 667 -9.91 -7.58 -18.72
C PHE A 667 -10.70 -8.87 -19.00
N LYS A 668 -10.05 -9.93 -19.49
CA LYS A 668 -10.69 -11.22 -19.72
C LYS A 668 -11.22 -11.85 -18.43
N CYS A 669 -10.39 -11.90 -17.39
CA CYS A 669 -10.79 -12.43 -16.08
C CYS A 669 -11.83 -11.53 -15.39
N LEU A 670 -11.81 -10.21 -15.60
CA LEU A 670 -12.87 -9.30 -15.14
C LEU A 670 -14.20 -9.53 -15.88
N ASN A 671 -14.16 -9.77 -17.19
CA ASN A 671 -15.35 -10.12 -17.98
C ASN A 671 -15.98 -11.43 -17.48
N GLU A 672 -15.18 -12.48 -17.25
CA GLU A 672 -15.69 -13.69 -16.61
C GLU A 672 -16.25 -13.40 -15.20
N ALA A 673 -15.56 -12.62 -14.37
CA ALA A 673 -16.04 -12.24 -13.04
C ALA A 673 -17.42 -11.53 -13.08
N VAL A 674 -17.66 -10.68 -14.08
CA VAL A 674 -18.94 -9.98 -14.29
C VAL A 674 -20.04 -10.95 -14.73
N LYS A 675 -19.76 -11.90 -15.63
CA LYS A 675 -20.74 -12.91 -16.10
C LYS A 675 -21.29 -13.80 -14.98
N LEU A 676 -20.51 -14.03 -13.92
CA LEU A 676 -20.90 -14.90 -12.80
C LEU A 676 -21.98 -14.30 -11.90
N ALA A 677 -22.06 -12.96 -11.81
CA ALA A 677 -23.03 -12.28 -10.96
C ALA A 677 -23.45 -10.92 -11.55
N PRO A 678 -24.02 -10.89 -12.77
CA PRO A 678 -24.26 -9.65 -13.51
C PRO A 678 -25.11 -8.67 -12.71
N GLY A 679 -26.13 -9.12 -11.99
CA GLY A 679 -26.96 -8.25 -11.15
C GLY A 679 -26.19 -7.49 -10.06
N MET A 680 -25.18 -8.10 -9.44
CA MET A 680 -24.35 -7.44 -8.41
C MET A 680 -23.37 -6.46 -9.03
N TRP A 681 -22.69 -6.86 -10.11
CA TRP A 681 -21.74 -6.01 -10.83
C TRP A 681 -22.42 -4.81 -11.49
N ILE A 682 -23.58 -5.00 -12.13
CA ILE A 682 -24.41 -3.91 -12.68
C ILE A 682 -24.88 -2.98 -11.56
N SER A 683 -25.31 -3.52 -10.40
CA SER A 683 -25.70 -2.70 -9.25
C SER A 683 -24.54 -1.84 -8.71
N MET A 684 -23.33 -2.39 -8.65
CA MET A 684 -22.11 -1.62 -8.30
C MET A 684 -21.80 -0.56 -9.36
N LEU A 685 -21.79 -0.92 -10.64
CA LEU A 685 -21.49 0.02 -11.72
C LEU A 685 -22.50 1.18 -11.78
N LEU A 686 -23.79 0.92 -11.53
CA LEU A 686 -24.84 1.94 -11.42
C LEU A 686 -24.74 2.83 -10.16
N ARG A 687 -24.09 2.38 -9.08
CA ARG A 687 -23.72 3.25 -7.95
C ARG A 687 -22.51 4.11 -8.29
N MET A 688 -21.50 3.52 -8.93
CA MET A 688 -20.28 4.21 -9.33
C MET A 688 -20.56 5.28 -10.40
N SER A 689 -21.38 4.98 -11.41
CA SER A 689 -21.78 5.91 -12.48
C SER A 689 -22.67 7.08 -12.01
N LYS A 690 -22.93 7.22 -10.70
CA LYS A 690 -23.59 8.38 -10.10
C LYS A 690 -22.65 9.25 -9.27
N LYS A 691 -21.36 8.89 -9.16
CA LYS A 691 -20.34 9.63 -8.41
C LYS A 691 -19.58 10.57 -9.33
N SER A 692 -19.44 11.84 -8.94
CA SER A 692 -18.75 12.88 -9.73
C SER A 692 -17.30 12.52 -10.06
N GLU A 693 -16.64 11.78 -9.17
CA GLU A 693 -15.24 11.38 -9.26
C GLU A 693 -15.01 10.39 -10.41
N VAL A 694 -15.99 9.55 -10.74
CA VAL A 694 -15.95 8.66 -11.93
C VAL A 694 -15.99 9.50 -13.21
N HIS A 695 -16.90 10.46 -13.29
CA HIS A 695 -17.03 11.35 -14.46
C HIS A 695 -15.79 12.21 -14.65
N ASN A 696 -15.26 12.78 -13.57
CA ASN A 696 -14.01 13.55 -13.59
C ASN A 696 -12.83 12.70 -14.09
N TYR A 697 -12.70 11.44 -13.64
CA TYR A 697 -11.62 10.58 -14.12
C TYR A 697 -11.83 10.06 -15.54
N ALA A 698 -13.08 9.86 -15.98
CA ALA A 698 -13.38 9.59 -17.39
C ALA A 698 -12.99 10.77 -18.28
N LEU A 699 -13.26 12.01 -17.83
CA LEU A 699 -12.80 13.23 -18.51
C LEU A 699 -11.27 13.38 -18.45
N ASP A 700 -10.59 13.03 -17.36
CA ASP A 700 -9.11 12.97 -17.30
C ASP A 700 -8.56 12.02 -18.37
N ILE A 701 -9.17 10.82 -18.54
CA ILE A 701 -8.78 9.83 -19.56
C ILE A 701 -9.04 10.36 -20.97
N VAL A 702 -10.25 10.85 -21.25
CA VAL A 702 -10.61 11.38 -22.58
C VAL A 702 -9.77 12.60 -22.94
N SER A 703 -9.47 13.48 -21.98
CA SER A 703 -8.58 14.63 -22.19
C SER A 703 -7.15 14.19 -22.45
N ALA A 704 -6.60 13.24 -21.69
CA ALA A 704 -5.24 12.76 -21.89
C ALA A 704 -5.08 12.05 -23.25
N LEU A 705 -6.06 11.24 -23.64
CA LEU A 705 -6.11 10.60 -24.97
C LEU A 705 -6.27 11.66 -26.08
N SER A 706 -7.16 12.65 -25.93
CA SER A 706 -7.34 13.70 -26.93
C SER A 706 -6.08 14.55 -27.14
N THR A 707 -5.34 14.86 -26.06
CA THR A 707 -4.05 15.54 -26.13
C THR A 707 -2.99 14.69 -26.84
N HIS A 708 -3.04 13.36 -26.67
CA HIS A 708 -2.15 12.41 -27.35
C HIS A 708 -2.49 12.25 -28.84
N PHE A 709 -3.76 12.02 -29.20
CA PHE A 709 -4.21 11.98 -30.60
C PHE A 709 -3.92 13.30 -31.34
N GLY A 710 -4.10 14.45 -30.68
CA GLY A 710 -3.73 15.76 -31.21
C GLY A 710 -2.22 15.95 -31.45
N HIS A 711 -1.36 15.19 -30.75
CA HIS A 711 0.08 15.20 -30.98
C HIS A 711 0.39 14.70 -32.41
N LYS A 712 -0.14 13.53 -32.79
CA LYS A 712 0.06 12.92 -34.11
C LYS A 712 -0.77 13.63 -35.20
N SER A 713 -2.05 13.96 -34.95
CA SER A 713 -2.97 14.46 -35.99
C SER A 713 -2.64 15.85 -36.57
N PHE A 714 -1.94 16.72 -35.83
CA PHE A 714 -1.67 18.10 -36.26
C PHE A 714 -0.26 18.34 -36.82
N ALA A 715 0.55 17.29 -37.03
CA ALA A 715 1.92 17.41 -37.54
C ALA A 715 2.00 18.18 -38.87
N LYS A 716 1.15 17.84 -39.84
CA LYS A 716 1.09 18.51 -41.16
C LYS A 716 0.80 20.01 -41.07
N VAL A 717 -0.06 20.45 -40.14
CA VAL A 717 -0.36 21.88 -39.95
C VAL A 717 0.86 22.63 -39.39
N ARG A 718 1.66 21.99 -38.53
CA ARG A 718 2.95 22.54 -38.07
C ARG A 718 3.95 22.64 -39.22
N GLU A 719 4.06 21.59 -40.03
CA GLU A 719 4.99 21.52 -41.17
C GLU A 719 4.72 22.59 -42.25
N GLU A 720 3.47 22.74 -42.67
CA GLU A 720 3.06 23.75 -43.65
C GLU A 720 3.37 25.18 -43.16
N GLU A 721 3.02 25.50 -41.91
CA GLU A 721 3.19 26.85 -41.37
C GLU A 721 4.65 27.18 -41.02
N ILE A 722 5.42 26.21 -40.54
CA ILE A 722 6.88 26.37 -40.35
C ILE A 722 7.54 26.59 -41.72
N SER A 723 7.15 25.86 -42.76
CA SER A 723 7.69 26.06 -44.13
C SER A 723 7.42 27.49 -44.63
N VAL A 724 6.19 27.99 -44.49
CA VAL A 724 5.81 29.37 -44.84
C VAL A 724 6.53 30.44 -43.98
N MET A 725 7.02 30.09 -42.78
CA MET A 725 7.94 30.95 -42.04
C MET A 725 9.36 30.88 -42.62
N MET A 726 9.87 29.69 -42.90
CA MET A 726 11.24 29.45 -43.38
C MET A 726 11.51 30.10 -44.75
N GLU A 727 10.53 30.14 -45.65
CA GLU A 727 10.58 30.91 -46.91
C GLU A 727 10.83 32.41 -46.68
N LYS A 728 10.20 32.99 -45.66
CA LYS A 728 10.35 34.43 -45.32
C LYS A 728 11.73 34.72 -44.73
N VAL A 729 12.29 33.78 -43.97
CA VAL A 729 13.67 33.85 -43.47
C VAL A 729 14.68 33.71 -44.62
N GLU A 730 14.45 32.77 -45.55
CA GLU A 730 15.29 32.54 -46.72
C GLU A 730 15.34 33.75 -47.66
N LYS A 731 14.19 34.38 -47.91
CA LYS A 731 14.16 35.64 -48.65
C LYS A 731 14.95 36.73 -47.91
N ALA A 732 14.72 36.92 -46.62
CA ALA A 732 15.43 37.93 -45.84
C ALA A 732 16.96 37.70 -45.82
N SER A 733 17.39 36.44 -45.78
CA SER A 733 18.79 36.01 -45.89
C SER A 733 19.39 36.30 -47.27
N SER A 734 18.61 36.10 -48.34
CA SER A 734 19.05 36.39 -49.72
C SER A 734 19.19 37.90 -49.94
N ASP A 735 18.23 38.67 -49.43
CA ASP A 735 18.22 40.14 -49.47
C ASP A 735 19.21 40.76 -48.44
N SER A 736 19.91 39.96 -47.63
CA SER A 736 20.79 40.38 -46.51
C SER A 736 20.14 41.41 -45.56
N SER A 737 18.83 41.27 -45.35
CA SER A 737 17.96 42.29 -44.76
C SER A 737 17.64 42.03 -43.28
N PRO A 738 17.42 43.09 -42.46
CA PRO A 738 17.09 42.92 -41.05
C PRO A 738 15.67 42.35 -40.86
N LEU A 739 15.59 41.21 -40.18
CA LEU A 739 14.36 40.45 -39.98
C LEU A 739 13.85 40.60 -38.54
N ASN A 740 12.59 40.99 -38.39
CA ASN A 740 11.90 41.00 -37.09
C ASN A 740 11.39 39.58 -36.77
N LEU A 741 12.21 38.81 -36.04
CA LEU A 741 11.91 37.40 -35.74
C LEU A 741 10.73 37.27 -34.76
N SER A 742 10.59 38.18 -33.78
CA SER A 742 9.44 38.23 -32.87
C SER A 742 8.10 38.22 -33.62
N LYS A 743 7.97 39.08 -34.64
CA LYS A 743 6.76 39.18 -35.46
C LYS A 743 6.50 37.91 -36.27
N LEU A 744 7.55 37.23 -36.75
CA LEU A 744 7.40 35.94 -37.43
C LEU A 744 6.96 34.84 -36.46
N LEU A 745 7.60 34.70 -35.30
CA LEU A 745 7.28 33.69 -34.29
C LEU A 745 5.84 33.85 -33.77
N ILE A 746 5.42 35.07 -33.45
CA ILE A 746 4.03 35.37 -33.06
C ILE A 746 3.04 35.06 -34.19
N THR A 747 3.44 35.25 -35.46
CA THR A 747 2.58 34.91 -36.61
C THR A 747 2.48 33.40 -36.80
N LEU A 748 3.59 32.67 -36.70
CA LEU A 748 3.61 31.20 -36.77
C LEU A 748 2.73 30.57 -35.69
N THR A 749 2.92 30.96 -34.42
CA THR A 749 2.11 30.39 -33.33
C THR A 749 0.65 30.83 -33.41
N SER A 750 0.37 32.06 -33.85
CA SER A 750 -1.00 32.49 -34.18
C SER A 750 -1.62 31.58 -35.22
N ASP A 751 -0.97 31.38 -36.37
CA ASP A 751 -1.57 30.71 -37.52
C ASP A 751 -1.71 29.20 -37.30
N VAL A 752 -0.71 28.54 -36.68
CA VAL A 752 -0.81 27.12 -36.28
C VAL A 752 -1.93 26.93 -35.25
N THR A 753 -1.95 27.72 -34.17
CA THR A 753 -2.98 27.58 -33.13
C THR A 753 -4.37 27.95 -33.68
N SER A 754 -4.46 28.93 -34.57
CA SER A 754 -5.70 29.33 -35.24
C SER A 754 -6.26 28.24 -36.16
N ARG A 755 -5.43 27.62 -37.00
CA ARG A 755 -5.84 26.49 -37.87
C ARG A 755 -6.27 25.27 -37.07
N VAL A 756 -5.62 24.97 -35.94
CA VAL A 756 -5.95 23.84 -35.07
C VAL A 756 -7.22 24.10 -34.23
N SER A 757 -7.43 25.35 -33.80
CA SER A 757 -8.53 25.72 -32.91
C SER A 757 -9.81 26.16 -33.64
N PHE A 758 -9.71 26.61 -34.89
CA PHE A 758 -10.82 27.24 -35.64
C PHE A 758 -10.91 26.77 -37.12
N GLY A 759 -10.23 25.69 -37.50
CA GLY A 759 -10.16 25.15 -38.87
C GLY A 759 -9.41 26.00 -39.90
N ARG A 760 -9.34 27.34 -39.73
CA ARG A 760 -8.90 28.30 -40.75
C ARG A 760 -7.70 29.15 -40.38
N LYS A 761 -6.92 29.53 -41.41
CA LYS A 761 -5.84 30.52 -41.30
C LYS A 761 -6.41 31.93 -41.39
N HIS A 762 -6.15 32.74 -40.36
CA HIS A 762 -6.67 34.11 -40.28
C HIS A 762 -5.64 35.18 -40.72
N SER A 763 -4.39 34.83 -41.04
CA SER A 763 -3.27 35.77 -41.25
C SER A 763 -3.51 36.96 -42.19
N ASN A 764 -4.40 36.79 -43.19
CA ASN A 764 -4.63 37.73 -44.29
C ASN A 764 -6.02 38.38 -44.25
N ASP A 765 -6.85 38.09 -43.25
CA ASP A 765 -8.26 38.52 -43.18
C ASP A 765 -8.45 39.68 -42.17
N ALA A 766 -9.36 40.60 -42.49
CA ALA A 766 -9.70 41.75 -41.65
C ALA A 766 -10.24 41.32 -40.26
N SER A 767 -10.91 40.17 -40.19
CA SER A 767 -11.37 39.59 -38.92
C SER A 767 -10.22 39.30 -37.93
N MET A 768 -8.99 39.11 -38.41
CA MET A 768 -7.82 38.83 -37.57
C MET A 768 -7.26 40.09 -36.91
N SER A 769 -7.36 41.25 -37.55
CA SER A 769 -7.05 42.54 -36.91
C SER A 769 -7.99 42.80 -35.73
N ASP A 770 -9.28 42.50 -35.90
CA ASP A 770 -10.26 42.61 -34.81
C ASP A 770 -9.99 41.57 -33.73
N PHE A 771 -9.79 40.30 -34.09
CA PHE A 771 -9.52 39.24 -33.12
C PHE A 771 -8.25 39.49 -32.30
N LYS A 772 -7.14 39.88 -32.94
CA LYS A 772 -5.90 40.27 -32.23
C LYS A 772 -6.09 41.51 -31.34
N ASN A 773 -6.95 42.46 -31.74
CA ASN A 773 -7.32 43.59 -30.90
C ASN A 773 -8.20 43.19 -29.69
N GLN A 774 -9.13 42.23 -29.83
CA GLN A 774 -9.90 41.74 -28.68
C GLN A 774 -9.04 40.91 -27.73
N VAL A 775 -8.20 40.00 -28.25
CA VAL A 775 -7.21 39.24 -27.47
C VAL A 775 -6.31 40.18 -26.66
N ARG A 776 -5.81 41.26 -27.28
CA ARG A 776 -5.03 42.28 -26.57
C ARG A 776 -5.82 42.93 -25.43
N LYS A 777 -7.08 43.33 -25.65
CA LYS A 777 -7.94 43.91 -24.58
C LYS A 777 -8.21 42.91 -23.45
N ILE A 778 -8.39 41.62 -23.75
CA ILE A 778 -8.54 40.57 -22.73
C ILE A 778 -7.27 40.51 -21.86
N THR A 779 -6.09 40.47 -22.47
CA THR A 779 -4.81 40.46 -21.74
C THR A 779 -4.57 41.76 -20.95
N GLU A 780 -4.96 42.92 -21.49
CA GLU A 780 -4.92 44.22 -20.79
C GLU A 780 -5.86 44.25 -19.56
N LEU A 781 -7.04 43.62 -19.64
CA LEU A 781 -8.01 43.55 -18.54
C LEU A 781 -7.60 42.52 -17.46
N VAL A 782 -7.25 41.29 -17.85
CA VAL A 782 -6.84 40.22 -16.92
C VAL A 782 -5.46 40.53 -16.31
N GLY A 783 -4.62 41.34 -16.98
CA GLY A 783 -3.38 41.88 -16.44
C GLY A 783 -3.55 43.17 -15.62
N GLY A 784 -4.78 43.63 -15.42
CA GLY A 784 -5.12 44.84 -14.70
C GLY A 784 -4.88 44.76 -13.19
N PHE A 785 -5.19 45.86 -12.50
CA PHE A 785 -5.19 45.92 -11.03
C PHE A 785 -6.55 46.46 -10.56
N PRO A 786 -7.58 45.59 -10.46
CA PRO A 786 -8.86 45.95 -9.85
C PRO A 786 -8.63 46.22 -8.37
N VAL A 787 -8.89 47.46 -7.93
CA VAL A 787 -8.73 47.86 -6.53
C VAL A 787 -9.67 47.06 -5.62
N SER A 788 -10.86 46.68 -6.10
CA SER A 788 -11.85 45.85 -5.39
C SER A 788 -11.31 44.51 -4.87
N GLU A 789 -10.35 43.89 -5.56
CA GLU A 789 -9.79 42.59 -5.15
C GLU A 789 -8.76 42.71 -4.01
N TYR A 790 -8.12 43.88 -3.87
CA TYR A 790 -7.08 44.12 -2.86
C TYR A 790 -7.57 45.00 -1.69
N ILE A 791 -8.51 45.90 -1.95
CA ILE A 791 -9.09 46.85 -1.00
C ILE A 791 -10.60 46.98 -1.30
N PRO A 792 -11.45 46.07 -0.78
CA PRO A 792 -12.87 46.02 -1.15
C PRO A 792 -13.67 47.31 -0.91
N CYS A 793 -13.32 48.10 0.11
CA CYS A 793 -13.95 49.41 0.37
C CYS A 793 -13.63 50.49 -0.67
N LEU A 794 -12.69 50.23 -1.59
CA LEU A 794 -12.35 51.10 -2.72
C LEU A 794 -12.87 50.57 -4.08
N ALA A 795 -13.74 49.56 -4.11
CA ALA A 795 -14.30 48.99 -5.34
C ALA A 795 -15.00 50.03 -6.27
N TRP A 796 -15.45 51.16 -5.72
CA TRP A 796 -15.99 52.29 -6.48
C TRP A 796 -14.97 52.88 -7.47
N ILE A 797 -13.66 52.77 -7.21
CA ILE A 797 -12.60 53.25 -8.11
C ILE A 797 -12.63 52.49 -9.44
N ASP A 798 -12.90 51.18 -9.43
CA ASP A 798 -12.93 50.37 -10.65
C ASP A 798 -14.20 50.58 -11.47
N HIS A 799 -15.29 50.97 -10.81
CA HIS A 799 -16.50 51.46 -11.47
C HIS A 799 -16.23 52.80 -12.17
N ILE A 800 -15.58 53.77 -11.50
CA ILE A 800 -15.18 55.06 -12.12
C ILE A 800 -14.17 54.86 -13.27
N ARG A 801 -13.26 53.89 -13.17
CA ARG A 801 -12.35 53.50 -14.27
C ARG A 801 -13.05 52.82 -15.45
N GLY A 802 -14.33 52.48 -15.31
CA GLY A 802 -15.11 51.74 -16.29
C GLY A 802 -14.58 50.33 -16.55
N LEU A 803 -13.90 49.69 -15.58
CA LEU A 803 -13.29 48.36 -15.78
C LEU A 803 -14.36 47.30 -16.02
N TYR A 804 -15.45 47.31 -15.25
CA TYR A 804 -16.60 46.43 -15.44
C TYR A 804 -17.21 46.58 -16.84
N ASN A 805 -17.51 47.81 -17.27
CA ASN A 805 -18.12 48.08 -18.58
C ASN A 805 -17.18 47.66 -19.74
N LYS A 806 -15.86 47.81 -19.58
CA LYS A 806 -14.86 47.31 -20.56
C LYS A 806 -14.83 45.78 -20.59
N ALA A 807 -14.87 45.12 -19.44
CA ALA A 807 -14.92 43.66 -19.35
C ALA A 807 -16.21 43.09 -19.97
N GLU A 808 -17.36 43.72 -19.72
CA GLU A 808 -18.64 43.36 -20.34
C GLU A 808 -18.61 43.56 -21.86
N GLN A 809 -18.12 44.72 -22.35
CA GLN A 809 -18.00 44.99 -23.78
C GLN A 809 -17.07 43.98 -24.49
N VAL A 810 -15.93 43.66 -23.88
CA VAL A 810 -14.99 42.67 -24.41
C VAL A 810 -15.59 41.26 -24.37
N SER A 811 -16.22 40.87 -23.26
CA SER A 811 -16.92 39.58 -23.12
C SER A 811 -17.99 39.40 -24.20
N LYS A 812 -18.85 40.41 -24.41
CA LYS A 812 -19.88 40.38 -25.46
C LYS A 812 -19.27 40.25 -26.85
N THR A 813 -18.33 41.14 -27.21
CA THR A 813 -17.71 41.12 -28.55
C THR A 813 -16.95 39.82 -28.82
N PHE A 814 -16.44 39.18 -27.76
CA PHE A 814 -15.80 37.88 -27.86
C PHE A 814 -16.83 36.73 -28.03
N GLY A 815 -17.93 36.78 -27.29
CA GLY A 815 -19.06 35.85 -27.45
C GLY A 815 -19.60 35.86 -28.88
N ASP A 816 -19.92 37.05 -29.40
CA ASP A 816 -20.40 37.27 -30.77
C ASP A 816 -19.47 36.62 -31.84
N LEU A 817 -18.14 36.71 -31.63
CA LEU A 817 -17.15 36.11 -32.53
C LEU A 817 -17.11 34.57 -32.43
N MET A 818 -17.19 34.01 -31.22
CA MET A 818 -17.21 32.55 -31.06
C MET A 818 -18.53 31.93 -31.50
N ASP A 819 -19.65 32.64 -31.37
CA ASP A 819 -20.92 32.27 -32.02
C ASP A 819 -20.75 32.20 -33.53
N LYS A 820 -20.11 33.21 -34.15
CA LYS A 820 -19.81 33.17 -35.59
C LYS A 820 -18.97 31.96 -35.98
N VAL A 821 -17.87 31.69 -35.26
CA VAL A 821 -17.00 30.53 -35.54
C VAL A 821 -17.76 29.20 -35.39
N VAL A 822 -18.51 29.00 -34.31
CA VAL A 822 -19.29 27.77 -34.12
C VAL A 822 -20.35 27.62 -35.21
N GLN A 823 -21.05 28.70 -35.58
CA GLN A 823 -22.07 28.67 -36.63
C GLN A 823 -21.47 28.35 -38.01
N GLU A 824 -20.29 28.89 -38.34
CA GLU A 824 -19.57 28.58 -39.58
C GLU A 824 -19.26 27.08 -39.72
N HIS A 825 -18.95 26.37 -38.63
CA HIS A 825 -18.73 24.91 -38.61
C HIS A 825 -20.04 24.09 -38.53
N LEU A 826 -21.17 24.70 -38.15
CA LEU A 826 -22.50 24.07 -38.25
C LEU A 826 -23.07 24.13 -39.67
N ASP A 827 -22.78 25.19 -40.40
CA ASP A 827 -23.24 25.40 -41.78
C ASP A 827 -22.32 24.73 -42.81
N SER A 828 -21.04 24.52 -42.48
CA SER A 828 -20.11 23.69 -43.27
C SER A 828 -20.54 22.22 -43.29
N ARG A 829 -21.09 21.76 -44.42
CA ARG A 829 -21.56 20.37 -44.59
C ARG A 829 -20.66 19.47 -45.44
N ASP A 830 -19.78 20.05 -46.25
CA ASP A 830 -18.99 19.30 -47.25
C ASP A 830 -17.55 19.04 -46.77
N LYS A 831 -17.41 17.89 -46.10
CA LYS A 831 -16.20 17.33 -45.45
C LYS A 831 -15.79 18.04 -44.14
N PRO A 832 -15.70 17.30 -43.01
CA PRO A 832 -15.14 17.86 -41.79
C PRO A 832 -13.64 18.12 -41.96
N THR A 833 -13.20 19.32 -41.62
CA THR A 833 -11.80 19.55 -41.27
C THR A 833 -11.59 18.95 -39.88
N MET A 834 -10.58 18.09 -39.69
CA MET A 834 -10.36 17.42 -38.40
C MET A 834 -9.67 18.35 -37.40
N ASP A 835 -10.31 19.47 -37.11
CA ASP A 835 -9.91 20.50 -36.15
C ASP A 835 -10.69 20.40 -34.83
N LEU A 836 -10.32 21.24 -33.86
CA LEU A 836 -10.88 21.21 -32.51
C LEU A 836 -12.40 21.50 -32.48
N VAL A 837 -12.92 22.33 -33.38
CA VAL A 837 -14.34 22.72 -33.38
C VAL A 837 -15.19 21.53 -33.82
N ASP A 838 -14.82 20.90 -34.94
CA ASP A 838 -15.52 19.73 -35.48
C ASP A 838 -15.45 18.53 -34.51
N ILE A 839 -14.32 18.34 -33.82
CA ILE A 839 -14.20 17.31 -32.77
C ILE A 839 -15.17 17.60 -31.62
N LEU A 840 -15.19 18.81 -31.07
CA LEU A 840 -16.07 19.18 -29.95
C LEU A 840 -17.56 19.16 -30.34
N LEU A 841 -17.90 19.57 -31.56
CA LEU A 841 -19.27 19.48 -32.10
C LEU A 841 -19.68 18.02 -32.40
N SER A 842 -18.75 17.14 -32.75
CA SER A 842 -19.06 15.71 -32.89
C SER A 842 -19.45 15.09 -31.54
N LEU A 843 -18.79 15.52 -30.45
CA LEU A 843 -19.12 15.11 -29.08
C LEU A 843 -20.45 15.70 -28.61
N GLU A 844 -20.79 16.96 -28.95
CA GLU A 844 -22.14 17.51 -28.75
C GLU A 844 -23.21 16.65 -29.43
N ARG A 845 -22.96 16.19 -30.67
CA ARG A 845 -23.92 15.45 -31.51
C ARG A 845 -24.10 13.97 -31.12
N GLN A 846 -23.08 13.31 -30.57
CA GLN A 846 -23.15 11.89 -30.14
C GLN A 846 -23.85 11.70 -28.77
N ASN A 847 -24.19 12.79 -28.09
CA ASN A 847 -24.52 12.85 -26.68
C ASN A 847 -25.97 12.42 -26.35
N LYS A 848 -26.28 11.12 -26.39
CA LYS A 848 -27.59 10.60 -25.94
C LYS A 848 -27.64 10.17 -24.47
N ASP A 849 -26.50 9.77 -23.88
CA ASP A 849 -26.47 9.10 -22.58
C ASP A 849 -25.31 9.59 -21.67
N GLY A 850 -25.32 10.86 -21.25
CA GLY A 850 -24.88 11.17 -19.87
C GLY A 850 -24.04 12.43 -19.57
N ILE A 851 -23.45 13.16 -20.54
CA ILE A 851 -22.57 14.32 -20.22
C ILE A 851 -22.92 15.53 -21.09
N GLU A 852 -23.74 16.44 -20.58
CA GLU A 852 -24.17 17.67 -21.29
C GLU A 852 -23.01 18.68 -21.47
N ILE A 853 -22.15 18.47 -22.48
CA ILE A 853 -21.22 19.49 -22.98
C ILE A 853 -22.06 20.60 -23.64
N ARG A 854 -22.01 21.82 -23.10
CA ARG A 854 -22.80 22.95 -23.61
C ARG A 854 -22.00 23.77 -24.61
N ARG A 855 -22.69 24.46 -25.51
CA ARG A 855 -22.07 25.38 -26.48
C ARG A 855 -21.25 26.49 -25.82
N SER A 856 -21.59 26.90 -24.60
CA SER A 856 -20.74 27.80 -23.78
C SER A 856 -19.34 27.24 -23.58
N ASP A 857 -19.26 25.94 -23.30
CA ASP A 857 -18.07 25.27 -22.81
C ASP A 857 -17.12 25.02 -23.98
N ILE A 858 -17.68 24.65 -25.15
CA ILE A 858 -16.98 24.59 -26.43
C ILE A 858 -16.29 25.93 -26.74
N LYS A 859 -17.02 27.07 -26.66
CA LYS A 859 -16.43 28.41 -26.88
C LYS A 859 -15.31 28.72 -25.90
N PHE A 860 -15.47 28.36 -24.62
CA PHE A 860 -14.43 28.58 -23.60
C PHE A 860 -13.19 27.71 -23.80
N ILE A 861 -13.34 26.44 -24.19
CA ILE A 861 -12.22 25.52 -24.47
C ILE A 861 -11.39 26.05 -25.65
N ILE A 862 -12.06 26.41 -26.75
CA ILE A 862 -11.40 26.90 -27.97
C ILE A 862 -10.68 28.24 -27.68
N LEU A 863 -11.34 29.18 -26.98
CA LEU A 863 -10.71 30.42 -26.48
C LEU A 863 -9.43 30.13 -25.67
N ASN A 864 -9.52 29.19 -24.72
CA ASN A 864 -8.41 28.88 -23.82
C ASN A 864 -7.21 28.32 -24.59
N MET A 865 -7.45 27.41 -25.54
CA MET A 865 -6.42 26.88 -26.42
C MET A 865 -5.81 27.94 -27.32
N PHE A 866 -6.60 28.87 -27.89
CA PHE A 866 -6.04 29.94 -28.70
C PHE A 866 -5.14 30.91 -27.92
N LEU A 867 -5.61 31.40 -26.76
CA LEU A 867 -4.82 32.29 -25.89
C LEU A 867 -3.54 31.60 -25.39
N GLY A 868 -3.67 30.39 -24.84
CA GLY A 868 -2.54 29.65 -24.29
C GLY A 868 -1.52 29.21 -25.35
N GLY A 869 -1.97 28.74 -26.52
CA GLY A 869 -1.09 28.25 -27.57
C GLY A 869 -0.31 29.33 -28.31
N THR A 870 -0.86 30.55 -28.42
CA THR A 870 -0.32 31.60 -29.28
C THR A 870 0.86 32.36 -28.65
N THR A 871 0.63 33.12 -27.57
CA THR A 871 1.65 34.05 -27.06
C THR A 871 2.75 33.31 -26.33
N SER A 872 2.42 32.44 -25.36
CA SER A 872 3.45 31.80 -24.53
C SER A 872 4.42 30.95 -25.34
N THR A 873 3.95 30.23 -26.36
CA THR A 873 4.83 29.45 -27.25
C THR A 873 5.77 30.36 -28.05
N SER A 874 5.31 31.54 -28.48
CA SER A 874 6.17 32.51 -29.19
C SER A 874 7.19 33.16 -28.26
N SER A 875 6.85 33.40 -26.99
CA SER A 875 7.79 33.87 -25.96
C SER A 875 8.90 32.84 -25.69
N VAL A 876 8.57 31.55 -25.56
CA VAL A 876 9.58 30.48 -25.40
C VAL A 876 10.56 30.45 -26.57
N LEU A 877 10.05 30.54 -27.80
CA LEU A 877 10.89 30.57 -29.01
C LEU A 877 11.74 31.84 -29.11
N GLU A 878 11.18 33.01 -28.78
CA GLU A 878 11.88 34.30 -28.78
C GLU A 878 13.02 34.34 -27.76
N TRP A 879 12.77 33.92 -26.52
CA TRP A 879 13.77 33.89 -25.47
C TRP A 879 14.84 32.82 -25.72
N THR A 880 14.47 31.63 -26.19
CA THR A 880 15.44 30.57 -26.48
C THR A 880 16.35 30.97 -27.65
N MET A 881 15.81 31.58 -28.71
CA MET A 881 16.64 32.15 -29.79
C MET A 881 17.52 33.30 -29.31
N THR A 882 17.00 34.17 -28.42
CA THR A 882 17.78 35.27 -27.82
C THR A 882 18.99 34.74 -27.06
N GLU A 883 18.81 33.75 -26.19
CA GLU A 883 19.92 33.19 -25.41
C GLU A 883 20.90 32.38 -26.26
N LEU A 884 20.43 31.64 -27.28
CA LEU A 884 21.32 30.96 -28.21
C LEU A 884 22.22 31.93 -29.00
N ILE A 885 21.68 33.05 -29.49
CA ILE A 885 22.49 34.04 -30.23
C ILE A 885 23.45 34.79 -29.27
N ARG A 886 23.08 34.98 -28.00
CA ARG A 886 23.96 35.51 -26.95
C ARG A 886 25.07 34.53 -26.52
N HIS A 887 24.87 33.22 -26.72
CA HIS A 887 25.81 32.16 -26.34
C HIS A 887 26.25 31.32 -27.56
N PRO A 888 27.17 31.82 -28.42
CA PRO A 888 27.59 31.14 -29.64
C PRO A 888 28.09 29.70 -29.44
N GLU A 889 28.73 29.40 -28.31
CA GLU A 889 29.14 28.03 -27.95
C GLU A 889 27.94 27.07 -27.80
N CYS A 890 26.82 27.55 -27.27
CA CYS A 890 25.58 26.77 -27.16
C CYS A 890 24.86 26.65 -28.51
N MET A 891 24.81 27.74 -29.28
CA MET A 891 24.31 27.71 -30.67
C MET A 891 25.09 26.69 -31.50
N LYS A 892 26.43 26.69 -31.40
CA LYS A 892 27.28 25.77 -32.15
C LYS A 892 27.03 24.31 -31.75
N LYS A 893 27.01 23.96 -30.46
CA LYS A 893 26.69 22.59 -30.02
C LYS A 893 25.33 22.10 -30.52
N LEU A 894 24.33 23.00 -30.56
CA LEU A 894 23.01 22.71 -31.10
C LEU A 894 23.03 22.52 -32.63
N GLN A 895 23.79 23.36 -33.34
CA GLN A 895 24.05 23.18 -34.77
C GLN A 895 24.81 21.88 -35.05
N ASP A 896 25.77 21.48 -34.22
CA ASP A 896 26.53 20.23 -34.36
C ASP A 896 25.64 18.99 -34.11
N GLU A 897 24.71 19.02 -33.14
CA GLU A 897 23.71 17.94 -32.93
C GLU A 897 22.75 17.83 -34.13
N ILE A 898 22.22 18.96 -34.62
CA ILE A 898 21.23 18.97 -35.70
C ILE A 898 21.88 18.64 -37.06
N ARG A 899 22.97 19.33 -37.42
CA ARG A 899 23.64 19.26 -38.73
C ARG A 899 24.66 18.11 -38.86
N GLY A 900 24.85 17.30 -37.81
CA GLY A 900 25.90 16.26 -37.74
C GLY A 900 25.86 15.18 -38.84
N ASP A 901 24.76 15.06 -39.57
CA ASP A 901 24.68 14.34 -40.84
C ASP A 901 24.64 15.34 -42.00
N ALA A 902 25.76 15.43 -42.75
CA ALA A 902 25.91 16.35 -43.88
C ALA A 902 24.90 16.12 -45.02
N THR A 903 24.25 14.93 -45.08
CA THR A 903 23.19 14.66 -46.06
C THR A 903 21.85 15.33 -45.71
N LYS A 904 21.71 15.86 -44.48
CA LYS A 904 20.48 16.49 -43.95
C LYS A 904 20.59 17.99 -43.73
N LEU A 905 21.68 18.61 -44.18
CA LEU A 905 21.83 20.06 -44.20
C LEU A 905 20.76 20.68 -45.12
N ASN A 906 20.12 21.77 -44.67
CA ASN A 906 19.05 22.48 -45.38
C ASN A 906 17.75 21.69 -45.66
N ILE A 907 17.62 20.43 -45.22
CA ILE A 907 16.38 19.64 -45.27
C ILE A 907 15.47 19.98 -44.07
N TYR A 908 14.16 19.93 -44.26
CA TYR A 908 13.18 20.08 -43.17
C TYR A 908 13.32 18.94 -42.14
N ARG A 909 13.28 19.29 -40.85
CA ARG A 909 13.35 18.31 -39.75
C ARG A 909 11.95 17.95 -39.28
N SER A 910 11.56 16.69 -39.49
CA SER A 910 10.32 16.14 -38.98
C SER A 910 10.35 16.03 -37.45
N GLN A 911 9.17 15.87 -36.86
CA GLN A 911 9.05 15.70 -35.41
C GLN A 911 9.76 14.43 -34.90
N GLU A 912 9.71 13.34 -35.67
CA GLU A 912 10.32 12.06 -35.31
C GLU A 912 11.85 12.15 -35.20
N GLU A 913 12.53 12.91 -36.08
CA GLU A 913 13.97 13.18 -35.94
C GLU A 913 14.29 14.04 -34.72
N VAL A 914 13.38 14.96 -34.38
CA VAL A 914 13.52 15.95 -33.30
C VAL A 914 13.31 15.32 -31.92
N GLU A 915 12.52 14.24 -31.82
CA GLU A 915 12.22 13.60 -30.54
C GLU A 915 13.45 12.92 -29.89
N ASP A 916 14.44 12.49 -30.68
CA ASP A 916 15.72 11.92 -30.19
C ASP A 916 16.81 12.97 -29.86
N MET A 917 16.62 14.26 -30.21
CA MET A 917 17.62 15.32 -30.02
C MET A 917 17.71 15.75 -28.53
N LYS A 918 18.87 15.53 -27.91
CA LYS A 918 19.07 15.70 -26.45
C LYS A 918 19.50 17.11 -26.09
N TYR A 919 20.43 17.69 -26.84
CA TYR A 919 20.91 19.04 -26.59
C TYR A 919 19.85 20.09 -26.94
N LEU A 920 19.05 19.86 -27.99
CA LEU A 920 17.84 20.65 -28.29
C LEU A 920 16.87 20.70 -27.10
N LYS A 921 16.52 19.53 -26.53
CA LYS A 921 15.64 19.44 -25.37
C LYS A 921 16.25 20.07 -24.11
N ALA A 922 17.56 19.98 -23.94
CA ALA A 922 18.30 20.62 -22.86
C ALA A 922 18.32 22.16 -22.99
N VAL A 923 18.51 22.68 -24.21
CA VAL A 923 18.45 24.11 -24.55
C VAL A 923 17.07 24.69 -24.23
N ILE A 924 15.99 23.99 -24.59
CA ILE A 924 14.63 24.48 -24.37
C ILE A 924 14.24 24.38 -22.89
N LYS A 925 14.67 23.34 -22.16
CA LYS A 925 14.53 23.27 -20.70
C LYS A 925 15.20 24.47 -20.01
N GLU A 926 16.39 24.87 -20.43
CA GLU A 926 17.09 26.03 -19.86
C GLU A 926 16.44 27.36 -20.24
N GLY A 927 15.93 27.49 -21.47
CA GLY A 927 15.12 28.63 -21.90
C GLY A 927 13.85 28.79 -21.05
N LEU A 928 13.11 27.71 -20.82
CA LEU A 928 11.94 27.66 -19.93
C LEU A 928 12.29 27.88 -18.45
N ARG A 929 13.52 27.56 -18.03
CA ARG A 929 14.00 27.79 -16.66
C ARG A 929 14.23 29.27 -16.39
N LEU A 930 14.97 29.94 -17.27
CA LEU A 930 15.33 31.35 -17.12
C LEU A 930 14.21 32.29 -17.55
N HIS A 931 13.47 31.95 -18.60
CA HIS A 931 12.41 32.79 -19.16
C HIS A 931 11.05 32.06 -19.20
N PRO A 932 10.50 31.65 -18.04
CA PRO A 932 9.16 31.05 -17.98
C PRO A 932 8.12 32.10 -18.43
N PRO A 933 7.28 31.82 -19.45
CA PRO A 933 6.32 32.81 -19.94
C PRO A 933 5.38 33.33 -18.84
N PHE A 934 5.01 32.48 -17.89
CA PHE A 934 4.28 32.85 -16.68
C PHE A 934 5.22 32.80 -15.46
N PRO A 935 5.89 33.90 -15.09
CA PRO A 935 6.83 33.94 -13.95
C PRO A 935 6.13 33.76 -12.60
N VAL A 936 4.81 33.93 -12.58
CA VAL A 936 3.95 33.91 -11.40
C VAL A 936 2.69 33.11 -11.73
N ILE A 937 2.39 32.11 -10.90
CA ILE A 937 1.18 31.28 -11.01
C ILE A 937 0.26 31.58 -9.83
N VAL A 938 -0.95 32.07 -10.11
CA VAL A 938 -1.97 32.34 -9.10
C VAL A 938 -2.86 31.11 -8.90
N ARG A 939 -3.26 30.90 -7.64
CA ARG A 939 -4.23 29.90 -7.17
C ARG A 939 -5.16 30.54 -6.15
N GLN A 940 -6.33 29.96 -5.91
CA GLN A 940 -7.22 30.35 -4.81
C GLN A 940 -7.40 29.16 -3.86
N LEU A 941 -7.43 29.41 -2.56
CA LEU A 941 -7.74 28.38 -1.56
C LEU A 941 -9.25 28.12 -1.51
N THR A 942 -9.66 26.86 -1.71
CA THR A 942 -11.06 26.42 -1.66
C THR A 942 -11.51 25.93 -0.29
N GLU A 943 -10.56 25.66 0.61
CA GLU A 943 -10.75 25.16 1.97
C GLU A 943 -9.69 25.77 2.90
N ASP A 944 -9.88 25.65 4.22
CA ASP A 944 -8.92 26.11 5.22
C ASP A 944 -7.67 25.19 5.22
N VAL A 945 -6.48 25.77 5.05
CA VAL A 945 -5.22 25.03 4.91
C VAL A 945 -4.17 25.51 5.91
N LYS A 946 -3.64 24.56 6.71
CA LYS A 946 -2.48 24.80 7.57
C LYS A 946 -1.18 24.60 6.79
N LEU A 947 -0.46 25.68 6.52
CA LEU A 947 0.83 25.67 5.82
C LEU A 947 1.97 25.98 6.81
N LYS A 948 2.67 24.92 7.25
CA LYS A 948 3.65 24.97 8.35
C LYS A 948 3.00 25.48 9.64
N GLU A 949 3.39 26.66 10.12
CA GLU A 949 2.87 27.29 11.34
C GLU A 949 1.72 28.28 11.05
N TYR A 950 1.39 28.52 9.77
CA TYR A 950 0.33 29.44 9.36
C TYR A 950 -0.98 28.69 9.09
N ASP A 951 -2.04 29.05 9.80
CA ASP A 951 -3.40 28.67 9.45
C ASP A 951 -3.95 29.69 8.45
N ILE A 952 -4.24 29.25 7.22
CA ILE A 952 -4.72 30.11 6.13
C ILE A 952 -6.17 29.70 5.81
N PRO A 953 -7.15 30.61 5.94
CA PRO A 953 -8.55 30.26 5.66
C PRO A 953 -8.80 30.06 4.16
N ALA A 954 -9.96 29.50 3.81
CA ALA A 954 -10.50 29.47 2.45
C ALA A 954 -10.73 30.89 1.90
N GLY A 955 -10.51 31.10 0.60
CA GLY A 955 -10.76 32.36 -0.11
C GLY A 955 -9.55 33.14 -0.63
N PRO A 956 -8.42 33.28 0.10
CA PRO A 956 -7.24 34.02 -0.35
C PRO A 956 -6.61 33.47 -1.64
N GLN A 957 -6.00 34.38 -2.41
CA GLN A 957 -5.14 34.02 -3.52
C GLN A 957 -3.73 33.66 -3.03
N VAL A 958 -3.22 32.50 -3.45
CA VAL A 958 -1.84 32.05 -3.25
C VAL A 958 -1.06 32.32 -4.52
N ILE A 959 0.07 33.03 -4.39
CA ILE A 959 0.90 33.50 -5.50
C ILE A 959 2.22 32.72 -5.51
N ILE A 960 2.36 31.79 -6.46
CA ILE A 960 3.54 30.93 -6.63
C ILE A 960 4.54 31.63 -7.56
N ASN A 961 5.71 31.99 -7.05
CA ASN A 961 6.74 32.71 -7.80
C ASN A 961 7.68 31.72 -8.52
N VAL A 962 7.28 31.28 -9.72
CA VAL A 962 8.05 30.35 -10.58
C VAL A 962 9.41 30.94 -10.95
N TRP A 963 9.47 32.23 -11.27
CA TRP A 963 10.71 32.94 -11.61
C TRP A 963 11.77 32.81 -10.51
N ALA A 964 11.38 32.89 -9.24
CA ALA A 964 12.28 32.75 -8.09
C ALA A 964 12.65 31.28 -7.80
N ILE A 965 11.70 30.36 -7.95
CA ILE A 965 11.94 28.91 -7.75
C ILE A 965 12.98 28.39 -8.76
N GLN A 966 12.82 28.75 -10.04
CA GLN A 966 13.71 28.32 -11.12
C GLN A 966 15.08 29.03 -11.12
N ARG A 967 15.31 29.94 -10.16
CA ARG A 967 16.56 30.68 -9.92
C ARG A 967 17.14 30.47 -8.52
N ASP A 968 16.55 29.59 -7.70
CA ASP A 968 17.05 29.37 -6.35
C ASP A 968 18.48 28.82 -6.36
N ILE A 969 19.39 29.50 -5.66
CA ILE A 969 20.82 29.19 -5.63
C ILE A 969 21.11 27.88 -4.88
N VAL A 970 20.25 27.49 -3.94
CA VAL A 970 20.40 26.20 -3.21
C VAL A 970 20.08 25.03 -4.14
N THR A 971 19.13 25.21 -5.06
CA THR A 971 18.64 24.20 -6.01
C THR A 971 19.46 24.16 -7.32
N TRP A 972 19.79 25.33 -7.88
CA TRP A 972 20.40 25.46 -9.22
C TRP A 972 21.89 25.86 -9.21
N GLY A 973 22.45 26.10 -8.02
CA GLY A 973 23.85 26.48 -7.81
C GLY A 973 24.12 27.98 -7.87
N MET A 974 25.36 28.37 -7.58
CA MET A 974 25.80 29.78 -7.55
C MET A 974 25.63 30.50 -8.89
N ASN A 975 25.58 29.75 -9.99
CA ASN A 975 25.38 30.27 -11.33
C ASN A 975 23.95 30.05 -11.85
N ALA A 976 22.93 30.11 -10.99
CA ALA A 976 21.53 29.95 -11.37
C ALA A 976 21.03 30.95 -12.43
N GLU A 977 21.67 32.12 -12.57
CA GLU A 977 21.32 33.12 -13.60
C GLU A 977 22.01 32.88 -14.97
N GLU A 978 22.99 31.96 -15.06
CA GLU A 978 23.67 31.63 -16.34
C GLU A 978 22.82 30.67 -17.18
N PHE A 979 22.63 30.99 -18.47
CA PHE A 979 22.08 30.07 -19.46
C PHE A 979 23.09 28.95 -19.77
N ARG A 980 22.83 27.76 -19.23
CA ARG A 980 23.70 26.59 -19.36
C ARG A 980 22.88 25.31 -19.61
N PRO A 981 22.55 25.00 -20.89
CA PRO A 981 21.79 23.82 -21.27
C PRO A 981 22.30 22.50 -20.67
N GLU A 982 23.61 22.37 -20.46
CA GLU A 982 24.26 21.15 -19.96
C GLU A 982 23.73 20.69 -18.59
N ARG A 983 23.08 21.55 -17.80
CA ARG A 983 22.38 21.17 -16.55
C ARG A 983 21.30 20.10 -16.78
N HIS A 984 20.76 19.99 -17.99
CA HIS A 984 19.57 19.18 -18.30
C HIS A 984 19.85 17.88 -19.04
N LEU A 985 21.09 17.61 -19.43
CA LEU A 985 21.45 16.44 -20.26
C LEU A 985 21.32 15.11 -19.50
N ASP A 986 21.88 15.04 -18.29
CA ASP A 986 21.82 13.87 -17.40
C ASP A 986 20.71 14.00 -16.34
N SER A 987 19.81 14.99 -16.49
CA SER A 987 18.84 15.37 -15.48
C SER A 987 17.49 14.66 -15.66
N PRO A 988 16.92 14.04 -14.61
CA PRO A 988 15.61 13.41 -14.65
C PRO A 988 14.44 14.42 -14.66
N LEU A 989 14.72 15.73 -14.60
CA LEU A 989 13.70 16.79 -14.64
C LEU A 989 12.90 16.73 -15.94
N ASP A 990 11.57 16.62 -15.82
CA ASP A 990 10.63 16.73 -16.94
C ASP A 990 9.58 17.84 -16.72
N PHE A 991 8.73 18.06 -17.72
CA PHE A 991 7.71 19.12 -17.71
C PHE A 991 6.38 18.70 -17.06
N ARG A 992 6.26 17.49 -16.48
CA ARG A 992 4.99 16.92 -15.97
C ARG A 992 4.55 17.49 -14.63
N GLY A 993 5.27 18.46 -14.08
CA GLY A 993 4.92 19.18 -12.85
C GLY A 993 5.10 18.36 -11.56
N THR A 994 5.82 17.24 -11.60
CA THR A 994 6.20 16.43 -10.43
C THR A 994 7.44 16.95 -9.71
N ASN A 995 8.27 17.75 -10.39
CA ASN A 995 9.50 18.34 -9.89
C ASN A 995 9.22 19.80 -9.52
N PHE A 996 9.02 20.07 -8.23
CA PHE A 996 8.61 21.41 -7.75
C PHE A 996 9.70 22.48 -7.94
N GLU A 997 10.95 22.06 -8.12
CA GLU A 997 12.10 22.84 -8.54
C GLU A 997 11.99 23.41 -9.97
N PHE A 998 11.16 22.80 -10.83
CA PHE A 998 11.05 23.13 -12.26
C PHE A 998 9.60 22.96 -12.76
N ILE A 999 8.83 24.04 -12.70
CA ILE A 999 7.38 24.06 -12.98
C ILE A 999 6.97 25.09 -14.05
N PRO A 1000 7.62 25.15 -15.24
CA PRO A 1000 7.35 26.18 -16.24
C PRO A 1000 5.93 26.12 -16.82
N PHE A 1001 5.27 24.96 -16.72
CA PHE A 1001 3.86 24.74 -17.10
C PHE A 1001 2.92 24.59 -15.89
N GLY A 1002 3.41 24.87 -14.68
CA GLY A 1002 2.70 24.63 -13.42
C GLY A 1002 2.72 23.19 -12.94
N SER A 1003 1.76 22.85 -12.07
CA SER A 1003 1.64 21.53 -11.43
C SER A 1003 0.20 21.26 -10.96
N GLY A 1004 -0.11 19.98 -10.69
CA GLY A 1004 -1.40 19.50 -10.17
C GLY A 1004 -2.57 19.64 -11.15
N ARG A 1005 -3.80 19.67 -10.61
CA ARG A 1005 -5.07 19.79 -11.37
C ARG A 1005 -5.20 21.02 -12.29
N ARG A 1006 -4.22 21.95 -12.25
CA ARG A 1006 -4.18 23.18 -13.06
C ARG A 1006 -2.79 23.38 -13.70
N ILE A 1007 -2.11 22.28 -14.01
CA ILE A 1007 -1.00 22.24 -14.97
C ILE A 1007 -1.53 22.62 -16.37
N CYS A 1008 -0.67 23.12 -17.26
CA CYS A 1008 -1.06 23.43 -18.64
C CYS A 1008 -1.49 22.15 -19.40
N PRO A 1009 -2.69 22.11 -20.02
CA PRO A 1009 -3.09 20.97 -20.85
C PRO A 1009 -2.33 20.92 -22.19
N GLY A 1010 -1.85 22.08 -22.67
CA GLY A 1010 -1.21 22.23 -23.99
C GLY A 1010 0.25 21.82 -24.07
N ILE A 1011 0.84 21.17 -23.06
CA ILE A 1011 2.29 20.87 -23.01
C ILE A 1011 2.77 20.17 -24.28
N GLY A 1012 2.16 19.03 -24.63
CA GLY A 1012 2.59 18.23 -25.79
C GLY A 1012 2.45 18.98 -27.13
N PHE A 1013 1.44 19.84 -27.26
CA PHE A 1013 1.24 20.68 -28.43
C PHE A 1013 2.31 21.77 -28.54
N ALA A 1014 2.63 22.43 -27.41
CA ALA A 1014 3.66 23.44 -27.34
C ALA A 1014 5.06 22.84 -27.59
N THR A 1015 5.39 21.69 -26.99
CA THR A 1015 6.69 21.02 -27.20
C THR A 1015 6.89 20.62 -28.65
N ALA A 1016 5.91 19.96 -29.27
CA ALA A 1016 5.97 19.58 -30.68
C ALA A 1016 6.13 20.80 -31.61
N LEU A 1017 5.52 21.95 -31.28
CA LEU A 1017 5.67 23.16 -32.07
C LEU A 1017 7.03 23.83 -31.86
N PHE A 1018 7.48 24.06 -30.62
CA PHE A 1018 8.74 24.78 -30.39
C PHE A 1018 10.00 23.94 -30.65
N GLU A 1019 9.98 22.62 -30.41
CA GLU A 1019 11.14 21.76 -30.70
C GLU A 1019 11.40 21.71 -32.21
N VAL A 1020 10.37 21.45 -33.01
CA VAL A 1020 10.48 21.38 -34.48
C VAL A 1020 10.77 22.75 -35.09
N THR A 1021 10.17 23.83 -34.58
CA THR A 1021 10.46 25.19 -35.07
C THR A 1021 11.91 25.59 -34.82
N LEU A 1022 12.42 25.35 -33.60
CA LEU A 1022 13.79 25.69 -33.23
C LEU A 1022 14.80 24.84 -34.00
N ALA A 1023 14.55 23.53 -34.14
CA ALA A 1023 15.40 22.63 -34.92
C ALA A 1023 15.54 23.11 -36.37
N ASN A 1024 14.45 23.51 -37.02
CA ASN A 1024 14.47 23.98 -38.40
C ASN A 1024 15.17 25.34 -38.56
N LEU A 1025 14.88 26.32 -37.68
CA LEU A 1025 15.55 27.63 -37.66
C LEU A 1025 17.07 27.51 -37.49
N VAL A 1026 17.54 26.55 -36.70
CA VAL A 1026 18.97 26.32 -36.45
C VAL A 1026 19.61 25.42 -37.52
N ASN A 1027 18.90 24.45 -38.11
CA ASN A 1027 19.42 23.62 -39.21
C ASN A 1027 19.83 24.48 -40.41
N ARG A 1028 18.94 25.37 -40.87
CA ARG A 1028 19.04 26.04 -42.18
C ARG A 1028 19.72 27.41 -42.17
N PHE A 1029 19.85 28.06 -41.01
CA PHE A 1029 20.37 29.42 -40.91
C PHE A 1029 21.41 29.60 -39.80
N ASN A 1030 22.34 30.51 -40.05
CA ASN A 1030 23.24 31.12 -39.07
C ASN A 1030 22.70 32.52 -38.75
N TRP A 1031 22.83 32.97 -37.49
CA TRP A 1031 22.10 34.14 -36.97
C TRP A 1031 23.03 35.19 -36.37
N ARG A 1032 22.74 36.48 -36.63
CA ARG A 1032 23.42 37.65 -36.02
C ARG A 1032 22.38 38.68 -35.58
N MET A 1033 22.58 39.37 -34.44
CA MET A 1033 21.71 40.48 -34.03
C MET A 1033 22.13 41.81 -34.66
N ASP A 1034 21.21 42.77 -34.75
CA ASP A 1034 21.53 44.15 -35.12
C ASP A 1034 22.30 44.86 -34.00
N VAL A 1035 23.52 45.32 -34.30
CA VAL A 1035 24.44 46.00 -33.37
C VAL A 1035 23.82 47.27 -32.76
N ARG A 1036 22.80 47.86 -33.39
CA ARG A 1036 22.07 49.03 -32.85
C ARG A 1036 21.21 48.72 -31.62
N PHE A 1037 21.01 47.44 -31.29
CA PHE A 1037 20.21 46.99 -30.15
C PHE A 1037 20.95 46.02 -29.22
N SER A 1038 22.25 45.77 -29.43
CA SER A 1038 23.02 44.80 -28.64
C SER A 1038 23.39 45.31 -27.25
N GLY A 1039 23.09 44.52 -26.22
CA GLY A 1039 23.50 44.78 -24.82
C GLY A 1039 22.38 44.46 -23.82
N ASP A 1040 22.75 44.11 -22.59
CA ASP A 1040 21.81 43.57 -21.58
C ASP A 1040 20.59 44.47 -21.29
N GLU A 1041 20.74 45.80 -21.36
CA GLU A 1041 19.64 46.76 -21.17
C GLU A 1041 18.55 46.71 -22.26
N TYR A 1042 18.86 46.11 -23.42
CA TYR A 1042 17.98 46.00 -24.59
C TYR A 1042 17.62 44.54 -24.90
N ASP A 1043 18.58 43.61 -24.76
CA ASP A 1043 18.39 42.20 -25.08
C ASP A 1043 17.59 41.41 -24.04
N LEU A 1044 17.80 41.70 -22.75
CA LEU A 1044 17.12 41.03 -21.63
C LEU A 1044 16.02 41.90 -21.01
N ALA A 1045 15.56 42.93 -21.73
CA ALA A 1045 14.50 43.80 -21.27
C ALA A 1045 13.12 43.10 -21.34
N GLU A 1046 12.55 42.73 -20.19
CA GLU A 1046 11.22 42.13 -20.08
C GLU A 1046 10.09 43.15 -20.39
N ALA A 1047 9.08 42.72 -21.14
CA ALA A 1047 7.80 43.42 -21.29
C ALA A 1047 6.97 43.35 -19.99
N SER A 1048 5.99 44.24 -19.83
CA SER A 1048 5.07 44.22 -18.68
C SER A 1048 3.70 43.68 -19.07
N GLY A 1049 3.37 42.47 -18.62
CA GLY A 1049 2.08 41.82 -18.83
C GLY A 1049 1.74 40.78 -17.76
N ILE A 1050 0.80 39.89 -18.06
CA ILE A 1050 0.59 38.61 -17.36
C ILE A 1050 1.73 37.64 -17.74
N GLU A 1051 2.02 37.62 -19.04
CA GLU A 1051 3.11 36.89 -19.67
C GLU A 1051 4.36 37.78 -19.81
N VAL A 1052 5.54 37.19 -19.76
CA VAL A 1052 6.83 37.85 -20.00
C VAL A 1052 7.36 37.45 -21.38
N GLY A 1053 7.34 38.41 -22.32
CA GLY A 1053 8.08 38.39 -23.59
C GLY A 1053 9.12 39.51 -23.63
N ARG A 1054 9.87 39.67 -24.74
CA ARG A 1054 10.79 40.81 -24.88
C ARG A 1054 10.04 42.14 -24.97
N LYS A 1055 10.58 43.17 -24.33
CA LYS A 1055 10.14 44.58 -24.44
C LYS A 1055 10.48 45.18 -25.81
N PHE A 1056 11.60 44.77 -26.38
CA PHE A 1056 12.09 45.19 -27.69
C PHE A 1056 12.21 43.97 -28.60
N PRO A 1057 11.66 44.00 -29.83
CA PRO A 1057 11.64 42.84 -30.70
C PRO A 1057 13.04 42.39 -31.09
N LEU A 1058 13.23 41.08 -31.19
CA LEU A 1058 14.44 40.44 -31.68
C LEU A 1058 14.58 40.72 -33.19
N ILE A 1059 15.47 41.65 -33.53
CA ILE A 1059 15.85 41.99 -34.91
C ILE A 1059 17.18 41.31 -35.23
N VAL A 1060 17.18 40.47 -36.26
CA VAL A 1060 18.29 39.59 -36.63
C VAL A 1060 18.55 39.61 -38.13
N PHE A 1061 19.79 39.34 -38.50
CA PHE A 1061 20.21 39.05 -39.86
C PHE A 1061 20.43 37.53 -39.97
N PRO A 1062 19.57 36.79 -40.69
CA PRO A 1062 19.86 35.42 -41.07
C PRO A 1062 20.87 35.40 -42.22
N SER A 1063 21.74 34.40 -42.22
CA SER A 1063 22.45 33.92 -43.41
C SER A 1063 22.19 32.42 -43.56
N THR A 1064 22.21 31.88 -44.78
CA THR A 1064 22.14 30.42 -44.99
C THR A 1064 23.27 29.69 -44.25
N ALA A 1065 23.01 28.42 -43.89
CA ALA A 1065 23.88 27.56 -43.09
C ALA A 1065 25.28 27.34 -43.70
#